data_AF-A0A954WBR6-F1
#
_entry.id   AF-A0A954WBR6-F1
#
_cell.length_a   1.000
_cell.length_b   1.000
_cell.length_c   1.000
_cell.angle_alpha   90.00
_cell.angle_beta   90.00
_cell.angle_gamma   90.00
#
_symmetry.space_group_name_H-M   'P 1'
#
loop_
_entity.id
_entity.type
_entity.pdbx_description
1 polymer ?
#
loop_
_entity_poly.entity_id
_entity_poly.type
_entity_poly.pdbx_seq_one_letter_code
_entity_poly.pdbx_strand_id
1 'polypeptide(L)'
;LKCHHDVVELEPSERFPEPPAPTLTHGYNVIRKYGCYGCHEVNGYDGPDKRIGPDMRLEPQFYAAALEIANNPQSGFDNLSEEGQSLVRDLIENPENQIARHKLYQIVLEDKLADEPKLSADIHKRIAPLLKDVEVPGSLAKPGPSLRFVTDKLDDAFLYDWIREPKHFRPSTRMPQFFGLWNHLEGESKAKAQEYEPIEILGLVSYLKDRSQPFEQIQPATGISESTPEEMVDRGKILFQERGCLACHTHKDFPDATAQREAREIVQGPDLSGVADKFDPQRNPEGPAWLYTWIKRPTDYHSRTVMPDLILEPIQHRDAAGEVTMTTDPVADIVAYLMANSSVGWTPQDPVLELTAKQREALNALTLEHLTDAFYVKTAEDYLKKGIPSSRSAGLKAAELDLLVDDTDYDSGAELSDERKLIYVGKKTIAKYGCYGCHDIPGFEDAKPIGTGLADWGRKDPAKLAFEHVTHYLHHMDEHHGDGHASDSHGHGTDGDGHAHADDDVHGPLVSHDAGDDVPLLEKEPATPPFFEHQLMAGNRIGFLYQKLREPRSYDYEKTENKRYNERLRMPQFPFDDAEREAVMTFVLGLVAEPPSPKYVYSPSEREEALIKGRVVLEKYNCGGCHVLDAERWDIAYSPDYFGPQRMNPTYPFVAPQFSLEQLTNSLVTNRQGNVHATLRGLPGIGDDGLPIVNDEEGDSVTASGDDATFDPATVEYSFSLLQPTVLDGTVYQVSEQ
;
A
#
# COMPACT_ATOMS: atom_id res chain seq x y z
N LEU A 1 -1.87 -3.78 -23.80
CA LEU A 1 -0.83 -2.87 -23.27
C LEU A 1 -0.04 -2.11 -24.34
N LYS A 2 0.69 -2.78 -25.25
CA LYS A 2 1.55 -2.10 -26.26
C LYS A 2 0.86 -1.01 -27.10
N CYS A 3 -0.45 -1.12 -27.32
CA CYS A 3 -1.23 -0.21 -28.17
C CYS A 3 -1.75 1.04 -27.44
N HIS A 4 -1.57 1.12 -26.13
CA HIS A 4 -2.17 2.14 -25.25
C HIS A 4 -1.09 3.00 -24.62
N HIS A 5 -1.40 4.28 -24.34
CA HIS A 5 -0.46 5.16 -23.63
C HIS A 5 -0.55 4.93 -22.12
N ASP A 6 -1.77 4.79 -21.61
CA ASP A 6 -2.04 4.44 -20.22
C ASP A 6 -2.94 3.19 -20.13
N VAL A 7 -2.82 2.44 -19.03
CA VAL A 7 -3.70 1.29 -18.75
C VAL A 7 -5.12 1.75 -18.42
N VAL A 8 -5.29 2.98 -17.92
CA VAL A 8 -6.61 3.58 -17.67
C VAL A 8 -7.47 3.65 -18.95
N GLU A 9 -6.86 3.64 -20.13
CA GLU A 9 -7.57 3.55 -21.41
C GLU A 9 -8.31 2.21 -21.63
N LEU A 10 -8.00 1.19 -20.82
CA LEU A 10 -8.59 -0.14 -20.85
C LEU A 10 -9.67 -0.35 -19.77
N GLU A 11 -10.06 0.72 -19.09
CA GLU A 11 -11.19 0.72 -18.17
C GLU A 11 -12.53 0.89 -18.92
N PRO A 12 -13.68 0.67 -18.24
CA PRO A 12 -15.00 0.92 -18.80
C PRO A 12 -15.13 2.26 -19.51
N SER A 13 -15.71 2.29 -20.71
CA SER A 13 -15.93 3.49 -21.52
C SER A 13 -17.27 3.40 -22.23
N GLU A 14 -17.73 4.51 -22.84
CA GLU A 14 -18.95 4.49 -23.68
C GLU A 14 -18.85 3.43 -24.79
N ARG A 15 -17.65 3.23 -25.34
CA ARG A 15 -17.39 2.24 -26.39
C ARG A 15 -17.26 0.81 -25.86
N PHE A 16 -16.66 0.64 -24.69
CA PHE A 16 -16.43 -0.65 -24.03
C PHE A 16 -16.98 -0.58 -22.61
N PRO A 17 -18.28 -0.85 -22.42
CA PRO A 17 -18.89 -0.80 -21.10
C PRO A 17 -18.21 -1.71 -20.08
N GLU A 18 -17.84 -2.91 -20.53
CA GLU A 18 -16.98 -3.80 -19.78
C GLU A 18 -15.52 -3.51 -20.14
N PRO A 19 -14.59 -3.54 -19.17
CA PRO A 19 -13.18 -3.35 -19.45
C PRO A 19 -12.71 -4.44 -20.44
N PRO A 20 -12.08 -4.09 -21.57
CA PRO A 20 -11.62 -5.07 -22.55
C PRO A 20 -10.54 -6.02 -22.03
N ALA A 21 -9.87 -5.68 -20.91
CA ALA A 21 -8.80 -6.48 -20.32
C ALA A 21 -8.81 -6.39 -18.78
N PRO A 22 -9.84 -6.94 -18.09
CA PRO A 22 -10.05 -6.74 -16.66
C PRO A 22 -8.86 -7.21 -15.81
N THR A 23 -8.29 -8.38 -16.12
CA THR A 23 -7.13 -8.94 -15.41
C THR A 23 -5.88 -8.07 -15.57
N LEU A 24 -5.69 -7.45 -16.75
CA LEU A 24 -4.56 -6.57 -17.00
C LEU A 24 -4.68 -5.27 -16.21
N THR A 25 -5.87 -4.66 -16.21
CA THR A 25 -6.18 -3.44 -15.46
C THR A 25 -6.09 -3.68 -13.95
N HIS A 26 -6.61 -4.81 -13.47
CA HIS A 26 -6.46 -5.21 -12.08
C HIS A 26 -4.97 -5.39 -11.70
N GLY A 27 -4.17 -6.05 -12.54
CA GLY A 27 -2.73 -6.21 -12.31
C GLY A 27 -1.97 -4.88 -12.23
N TYR A 28 -2.32 -3.91 -13.08
CA TYR A 28 -1.80 -2.54 -13.00
C TYR A 28 -2.14 -1.89 -11.66
N ASN A 29 -3.40 -2.03 -11.21
CA ASN A 29 -3.86 -1.47 -9.95
C ASN A 29 -3.21 -2.13 -8.72
N VAL A 30 -3.04 -3.45 -8.72
CA VAL A 30 -2.30 -4.17 -7.66
C VAL A 30 -0.85 -3.67 -7.60
N ILE A 31 -0.13 -3.59 -8.72
CA ILE A 31 1.25 -3.07 -8.75
C ILE A 31 1.33 -1.62 -8.23
N ARG A 32 0.37 -0.78 -8.60
CA ARG A 32 0.31 0.63 -8.17
C ARG A 32 0.02 0.76 -6.67
N LYS A 33 -0.88 -0.06 -6.13
CA LYS A 33 -1.31 0.04 -4.71
C LYS A 33 -0.32 -0.63 -3.76
N TYR A 34 0.30 -1.73 -4.17
CA TYR A 34 1.35 -2.40 -3.38
C TYR A 34 2.75 -1.82 -3.62
N GLY A 35 2.92 -0.98 -4.65
CA GLY A 35 4.13 -0.18 -4.77
C GLY A 35 5.31 -0.84 -5.47
N CYS A 36 5.10 -1.87 -6.29
CA CYS A 36 6.21 -2.62 -6.88
C CYS A 36 7.14 -1.72 -7.73
N TYR A 37 6.61 -0.63 -8.29
CA TYR A 37 7.36 0.37 -9.06
C TYR A 37 8.37 1.19 -8.23
N GLY A 38 8.22 1.23 -6.90
CA GLY A 38 9.21 1.86 -6.02
C GLY A 38 10.54 1.11 -6.02
N CYS A 39 10.48 -0.22 -6.16
CA CYS A 39 11.66 -1.07 -6.30
C CYS A 39 12.03 -1.29 -7.78
N HIS A 40 11.05 -1.45 -8.66
CA HIS A 40 11.26 -1.83 -10.06
C HIS A 40 10.96 -0.67 -11.02
N GLU A 41 11.91 -0.33 -11.89
CA GLU A 41 11.66 0.69 -12.91
C GLU A 41 10.73 0.16 -14.03
N VAL A 42 9.66 0.91 -14.31
CA VAL A 42 8.70 0.66 -15.40
C VAL A 42 8.49 1.97 -16.15
N ASN A 43 9.16 2.13 -17.29
CA ASN A 43 9.26 3.40 -18.02
C ASN A 43 8.68 3.36 -19.44
N GLY A 44 7.79 2.42 -19.75
CA GLY A 44 7.21 2.25 -21.09
C GLY A 44 8.27 2.08 -22.19
N TYR A 45 7.86 2.20 -23.45
CA TYR A 45 8.75 2.37 -24.60
C TYR A 45 9.02 3.86 -24.81
N ASP A 46 10.29 4.25 -24.75
CA ASP A 46 10.75 5.63 -24.89
C ASP A 46 11.31 5.89 -26.31
N GLY A 47 10.42 6.17 -27.26
CA GLY A 47 10.79 6.53 -28.64
C GLY A 47 11.08 8.03 -28.80
N PRO A 48 11.75 8.46 -29.87
CA PRO A 48 12.17 9.85 -30.08
C PRO A 48 11.02 10.87 -30.13
N ASP A 49 9.81 10.42 -30.50
CA ASP A 49 8.66 11.32 -30.73
C ASP A 49 7.49 11.09 -29.75
N LYS A 50 7.39 9.92 -29.10
CA LYS A 50 6.31 9.63 -28.14
C LYS A 50 6.58 8.38 -27.30
N ARG A 51 6.20 8.43 -26.02
CA ARG A 51 6.21 7.28 -25.11
C ARG A 51 4.96 6.41 -25.30
N ILE A 52 5.14 5.09 -25.30
CA ILE A 52 4.05 4.11 -25.47
C ILE A 52 4.13 3.06 -24.36
N GLY A 53 2.99 2.71 -23.77
CA GLY A 53 2.93 1.85 -22.59
C GLY A 53 3.11 2.63 -21.28
N PRO A 54 2.73 2.01 -20.15
CA PRO A 54 2.62 2.70 -18.87
C PRO A 54 3.98 3.17 -18.35
N ASP A 55 4.01 4.40 -17.85
CA ASP A 55 5.13 4.94 -17.07
C ASP A 55 4.71 4.98 -15.61
N MET A 56 5.28 4.08 -14.81
CA MET A 56 4.97 3.97 -13.38
C MET A 56 6.13 4.49 -12.52
N ARG A 57 7.02 5.32 -13.07
CA ARG A 57 8.12 5.87 -12.29
C ARG A 57 7.61 6.81 -11.20
N LEU A 58 8.38 6.86 -10.12
CA LEU A 58 8.15 7.80 -9.04
C LEU A 58 8.27 9.25 -9.54
N GLU A 59 7.40 10.09 -9.03
CA GLU A 59 7.48 11.54 -9.21
C GLU A 59 8.73 12.11 -8.52
N PRO A 60 9.25 13.24 -9.01
CA PRO A 60 10.36 13.93 -8.36
C PRO A 60 10.05 14.26 -6.89
N GLN A 61 11.05 14.07 -6.03
CA GLN A 61 10.92 14.20 -4.57
C GLN A 61 11.15 15.63 -4.09
N PHE A 62 10.54 16.62 -4.75
CA PHE A 62 10.73 18.05 -4.41
C PHE A 62 10.28 18.37 -2.98
N TYR A 63 9.15 17.79 -2.56
CA TYR A 63 8.64 17.88 -1.19
C TYR A 63 9.66 17.39 -0.16
N ALA A 64 10.20 16.18 -0.35
CA ALA A 64 11.18 15.59 0.55
C ALA A 64 12.48 16.39 0.59
N ALA A 65 12.94 16.90 -0.56
CA ALA A 65 14.09 17.78 -0.65
C ALA A 65 13.89 19.09 0.14
N ALA A 66 12.71 19.69 0.07
CA ALA A 66 12.38 20.90 0.80
C ALA A 66 12.31 20.65 2.32
N LEU A 67 11.69 19.55 2.76
CA LEU A 67 11.69 19.13 4.16
C LEU A 67 13.10 18.85 4.68
N GLU A 68 13.95 18.21 3.88
CA GLU A 68 15.34 17.95 4.29
C GLU A 68 16.12 19.25 4.47
N ILE A 69 15.88 20.26 3.63
CA ILE A 69 16.43 21.59 3.86
C ILE A 69 15.85 22.20 5.14
N ALA A 70 14.53 22.21 5.32
CA ALA A 70 13.89 22.91 6.44
C ALA A 70 14.19 22.29 7.81
N ASN A 71 14.16 20.96 7.91
CA ASN A 71 14.04 20.26 9.19
C ASN A 71 15.30 19.50 9.61
N ASN A 72 16.28 19.30 8.71
CA ASN A 72 17.55 18.72 9.13
C ASN A 72 18.32 19.79 9.94
N PRO A 73 18.65 19.54 11.23
CA PRO A 73 19.34 20.53 12.07
C PRO A 73 20.72 20.96 11.52
N GLN A 74 21.30 20.15 10.64
CA GLN A 74 22.60 20.38 10.00
C GLN A 74 22.47 20.97 8.59
N SER A 75 21.27 21.34 8.13
CA SER A 75 21.06 21.86 6.78
C SER A 75 21.64 23.26 6.58
N GLY A 76 21.61 24.10 7.61
CA GLY A 76 21.89 25.54 7.54
C GLY A 76 20.68 26.40 7.12
N PHE A 77 19.45 25.88 7.19
CA PHE A 77 18.22 26.59 6.80
C PHE A 77 18.05 27.97 7.44
N ASP A 78 18.27 28.07 8.76
CA ASP A 78 18.10 29.33 9.49
C ASP A 78 19.05 30.44 9.03
N ASN A 79 20.14 30.07 8.35
CA ASN A 79 21.12 31.02 7.80
C ASN A 79 20.72 31.59 6.44
N LEU A 80 19.70 31.02 5.78
CA LEU A 80 19.15 31.53 4.51
C LEU A 80 18.50 32.90 4.68
N SER A 81 18.35 33.63 3.57
CA SER A 81 17.54 34.86 3.54
C SER A 81 16.06 34.54 3.80
N GLU A 82 15.28 35.54 4.20
CA GLU A 82 13.82 35.40 4.35
C GLU A 82 13.15 34.87 3.06
N GLU A 83 13.64 35.32 1.89
CA GLU A 83 13.18 34.80 0.59
C GLU A 83 13.50 33.31 0.43
N GLY A 84 14.74 32.90 0.72
CA GLY A 84 15.14 31.50 0.64
C GLY A 84 14.31 30.61 1.56
N GLN A 85 14.10 31.03 2.82
CA GLN A 85 13.26 30.31 3.77
C GLN A 85 11.79 30.25 3.32
N SER A 86 11.27 31.33 2.74
CA SER A 86 9.91 31.37 2.21
C SER A 86 9.72 30.42 1.02
N LEU A 87 10.71 30.32 0.13
CA LEU A 87 10.66 29.43 -1.03
C LEU A 87 10.70 27.95 -0.62
N VAL A 88 11.45 27.62 0.44
CA VAL A 88 11.44 26.27 1.03
C VAL A 88 10.05 25.94 1.58
N ARG A 89 9.45 26.84 2.37
CA ARG A 89 8.09 26.65 2.93
C ARG A 89 7.04 26.51 1.83
N ASP A 90 7.09 27.35 0.80
CA ASP A 90 6.19 27.27 -0.35
C ASP A 90 6.34 25.93 -1.10
N LEU A 91 7.55 25.38 -1.22
CA LEU A 91 7.75 24.08 -1.86
C LEU A 91 7.30 22.88 -1.00
N ILE A 92 7.23 23.05 0.33
CA ILE A 92 6.64 22.05 1.25
C ILE A 92 5.12 22.03 1.07
N GLU A 93 4.49 23.21 1.05
CA GLU A 93 3.04 23.37 0.90
C GLU A 93 2.57 23.04 -0.52
N ASN A 94 3.29 23.52 -1.53
CA ASN A 94 2.94 23.45 -2.96
C ASN A 94 4.11 22.82 -3.76
N PRO A 95 4.35 21.50 -3.64
CA PRO A 95 5.50 20.84 -4.28
C PRO A 95 5.49 20.92 -5.83
N GLU A 96 4.35 21.20 -6.44
CA GLU A 96 4.18 21.44 -7.87
C GLU A 96 4.58 22.86 -8.31
N ASN A 97 4.86 23.78 -7.38
CA ASN A 97 5.22 25.17 -7.69
C ASN A 97 6.62 25.26 -8.31
N GLN A 98 6.66 25.17 -9.64
CA GLN A 98 7.91 25.17 -10.41
C GLN A 98 8.69 26.48 -10.28
N ILE A 99 8.00 27.62 -10.16
CA ILE A 99 8.63 28.94 -10.05
C ILE A 99 9.40 29.02 -8.73
N ALA A 100 8.77 28.62 -7.62
CA ALA A 100 9.41 28.61 -6.32
C ALA A 100 10.62 27.66 -6.28
N ARG A 101 10.44 26.44 -6.80
CA ARG A 101 11.52 25.44 -6.93
C ARG A 101 12.71 25.96 -7.74
N HIS A 102 12.49 26.58 -8.90
CA HIS A 102 13.58 27.08 -9.74
C HIS A 102 14.35 28.21 -9.06
N LYS A 103 13.66 29.14 -8.38
CA LYS A 103 14.30 30.20 -7.60
C LYS A 103 15.12 29.63 -6.44
N LEU A 104 14.54 28.70 -5.68
CA LEU A 104 15.24 28.01 -4.59
C LEU A 104 16.49 27.31 -5.13
N TYR A 105 16.38 26.61 -6.26
CA TYR A 105 17.51 25.94 -6.87
C TYR A 105 18.66 26.90 -7.22
N GLN A 106 18.36 28.09 -7.76
CA GLN A 106 19.38 29.10 -8.02
C GLN A 106 20.04 29.60 -6.73
N ILE A 107 19.26 29.89 -5.69
CA ILE A 107 19.80 30.30 -4.38
C ILE A 107 20.77 29.25 -3.83
N VAL A 108 20.40 27.97 -3.90
CA VAL A 108 21.26 26.87 -3.42
C VAL A 108 22.54 26.74 -4.27
N LEU A 109 22.49 27.00 -5.57
CA LEU A 109 23.67 27.01 -6.44
C LEU A 109 24.60 28.19 -6.17
N GLU A 110 24.04 29.38 -5.95
CA GLU A 110 24.81 30.57 -5.60
C GLU A 110 25.47 30.40 -4.23
N ASP A 111 24.73 29.88 -3.25
CA ASP A 111 25.24 29.57 -1.92
C ASP A 111 26.42 28.59 -1.96
N LYS A 112 26.34 27.54 -2.77
CA LYS A 112 27.42 26.57 -2.98
C LYS A 112 28.72 27.19 -3.49
N LEU A 113 28.63 28.31 -4.23
CA LEU A 113 29.77 29.01 -4.82
C LEU A 113 30.27 30.18 -3.95
N ALA A 114 29.58 30.50 -2.86
CA ALA A 114 29.98 31.56 -1.95
C ALA A 114 31.26 31.19 -1.17
N ASP A 115 32.01 32.21 -0.76
CA ASP A 115 33.20 32.03 0.09
C ASP A 115 32.82 31.43 1.45
N GLU A 116 31.63 31.80 1.96
CA GLU A 116 31.04 31.29 3.21
C GLU A 116 29.62 30.75 2.92
N PRO A 117 29.50 29.50 2.45
CA PRO A 117 28.20 28.89 2.20
C PRO A 117 27.38 28.75 3.48
N LYS A 118 26.09 29.07 3.39
CA LYS A 118 25.14 29.00 4.49
C LYS A 118 24.57 27.61 4.68
N LEU A 119 24.36 26.89 3.57
CA LEU A 119 23.87 25.52 3.58
C LEU A 119 25.04 24.52 3.68
N SER A 120 24.75 23.35 4.23
CA SER A 120 25.76 22.32 4.39
C SER A 120 26.17 21.67 3.08
N ALA A 121 27.38 21.10 3.08
CA ALA A 121 27.91 20.37 1.93
C ALA A 121 27.03 19.16 1.53
N ASP A 122 26.25 18.60 2.46
CA ASP A 122 25.29 17.54 2.18
C ASP A 122 24.14 18.05 1.30
N ILE A 123 23.53 19.18 1.69
CA ILE A 123 22.49 19.85 0.90
C ILE A 123 22.99 20.17 -0.51
N HIS A 124 24.19 20.72 -0.65
CA HIS A 124 24.75 21.06 -1.97
C HIS A 124 25.07 19.84 -2.86
N LYS A 125 25.32 18.68 -2.27
CA LYS A 125 25.76 17.46 -2.99
C LYS A 125 24.60 16.54 -3.31
N ARG A 126 23.71 16.29 -2.35
CA ARG A 126 22.62 15.30 -2.44
C ARG A 126 21.28 15.94 -2.77
N ILE A 127 20.93 17.02 -2.08
CA ILE A 127 19.59 17.60 -2.15
C ILE A 127 19.44 18.57 -3.33
N ALA A 128 20.43 19.44 -3.55
CA ALA A 128 20.39 20.42 -4.64
C ALA A 128 20.15 19.80 -6.03
N PRO A 129 20.76 18.66 -6.42
CA PRO A 129 20.44 17.99 -7.68
C PRO A 129 18.98 17.58 -7.86
N LEU A 130 18.26 17.31 -6.77
CA LEU A 130 16.85 16.91 -6.82
C LEU A 130 15.91 18.05 -7.22
N LEU A 131 16.34 19.31 -7.07
CA LEU A 131 15.55 20.48 -7.46
C LEU A 131 15.64 20.81 -8.97
N LYS A 132 16.50 20.11 -9.71
CA LYS A 132 16.63 20.28 -11.17
C LYS A 132 15.38 19.84 -11.92
N ASP A 133 15.26 20.32 -13.16
CA ASP A 133 14.30 19.75 -14.10
C ASP A 133 14.66 18.31 -14.44
N VAL A 134 13.63 17.47 -14.44
CA VAL A 134 13.70 16.09 -14.89
C VAL A 134 13.08 16.07 -16.28
N GLU A 135 13.83 15.60 -17.27
CA GLU A 135 13.41 15.61 -18.68
C GLU A 135 12.09 14.85 -18.89
N VAL A 136 11.95 13.69 -18.22
CA VAL A 136 10.70 12.92 -18.20
C VAL A 136 10.41 12.51 -16.75
N PRO A 137 9.68 13.33 -15.97
CA PRO A 137 9.34 13.01 -14.58
C PRO A 137 8.33 11.85 -14.54
N GLY A 138 8.47 10.98 -13.54
CA GLY A 138 7.40 10.05 -13.19
C GLY A 138 6.21 10.79 -12.58
N SER A 139 5.09 10.09 -12.42
CA SER A 139 3.82 10.66 -11.91
C SER A 139 3.30 9.97 -10.64
N LEU A 140 3.90 8.85 -10.24
CA LEU A 140 3.43 8.07 -9.10
C LEU A 140 4.09 8.55 -7.80
N ALA A 141 3.29 8.72 -6.77
CA ALA A 141 3.79 9.00 -5.42
C ALA A 141 4.43 7.77 -4.80
N LYS A 142 5.16 7.94 -3.71
CA LYS A 142 5.58 6.79 -2.90
C LYS A 142 4.35 6.14 -2.23
N PRO A 143 4.20 4.80 -2.30
CA PRO A 143 3.01 4.09 -1.83
C PRO A 143 2.90 3.95 -0.31
N GLY A 144 4.03 3.94 0.40
CA GLY A 144 4.09 3.88 1.85
C GLY A 144 3.98 5.26 2.50
N PRO A 145 3.56 5.35 3.77
CA PRO A 145 3.56 6.61 4.50
C PRO A 145 4.97 7.19 4.60
N SER A 146 5.06 8.51 4.69
CA SER A 146 6.31 9.17 5.09
C SER A 146 6.75 8.66 6.46
N LEU A 147 8.05 8.37 6.59
CA LEU A 147 8.70 7.99 7.85
C LEU A 147 9.53 9.15 8.41
N ARG A 148 9.37 10.37 7.90
CA ARG A 148 10.07 11.56 8.39
C ARG A 148 9.71 11.92 9.81
N PHE A 149 8.45 11.74 10.20
CA PHE A 149 7.90 12.13 11.51
C PHE A 149 7.49 10.89 12.31
N VAL A 150 8.32 9.86 12.26
CA VAL A 150 7.92 8.52 12.71
C VAL A 150 7.76 8.47 14.24
N THR A 151 8.59 9.20 14.98
CA THR A 151 8.59 9.21 16.45
C THR A 151 7.38 9.93 17.04
N ASP A 152 6.82 10.93 16.34
CA ASP A 152 5.60 11.61 16.77
C ASP A 152 4.35 10.72 16.62
N LYS A 153 4.47 9.64 15.84
CA LYS A 153 3.36 8.75 15.48
C LYS A 153 3.45 7.39 16.17
N LEU A 154 4.64 6.80 16.27
CA LEU A 154 4.83 5.38 16.60
C LEU A 154 5.84 5.20 17.73
N ASP A 155 5.54 4.26 18.64
CA ASP A 155 6.48 3.77 19.62
C ASP A 155 7.41 2.67 19.06
N ASP A 156 8.52 2.42 19.76
CA ASP A 156 9.54 1.44 19.36
C ASP A 156 8.99 0.01 19.25
N ALA A 157 8.06 -0.38 20.12
CA ALA A 157 7.51 -1.73 20.15
C ALA A 157 6.61 -1.98 18.95
N PHE A 158 5.76 -1.00 18.61
CA PHE A 158 5.00 -1.04 17.36
C PHE A 158 5.94 -1.09 16.15
N LEU A 159 6.98 -0.24 16.10
CA LEU A 159 7.91 -0.21 14.96
C LEU A 159 8.63 -1.54 14.77
N TYR A 160 9.17 -2.12 15.84
CA TYR A 160 9.87 -3.39 15.79
C TYR A 160 8.97 -4.51 15.25
N ASP A 161 7.78 -4.67 15.84
CA ASP A 161 6.85 -5.74 15.47
C ASP A 161 6.29 -5.56 14.05
N TRP A 162 5.95 -4.32 13.68
CA TRP A 162 5.47 -3.99 12.32
C TRP A 162 6.52 -4.25 11.25
N ILE A 163 7.80 -3.94 11.51
CA ILE A 163 8.89 -4.21 10.58
C ILE A 163 9.16 -5.72 10.49
N ARG A 164 9.14 -6.43 11.61
CA ARG A 164 9.36 -7.87 11.69
C ARG A 164 8.30 -8.64 10.90
N GLU A 165 7.03 -8.36 11.18
CA GLU A 165 5.90 -9.11 10.65
C GLU A 165 4.64 -8.23 10.57
N PRO A 166 4.46 -7.44 9.48
CA PRO A 166 3.35 -6.50 9.36
C PRO A 166 1.95 -7.13 9.57
N LYS A 167 1.79 -8.41 9.19
CA LYS A 167 0.53 -9.16 9.32
C LYS A 167 0.12 -9.44 10.76
N HIS A 168 1.08 -9.47 11.69
CA HIS A 168 0.80 -9.71 13.11
C HIS A 168 -0.10 -8.60 13.70
N PHE A 169 0.12 -7.34 13.30
CA PHE A 169 -0.77 -6.23 13.67
C PHE A 169 -1.95 -6.10 12.69
N ARG A 170 -1.72 -6.22 11.38
CA ARG A 170 -2.76 -6.02 10.37
C ARG A 170 -2.68 -7.09 9.27
N PRO A 171 -3.56 -8.11 9.30
CA PRO A 171 -3.62 -9.15 8.26
C PRO A 171 -3.81 -8.60 6.85
N SER A 172 -4.60 -7.54 6.68
CA SER A 172 -4.89 -6.87 5.40
C SER A 172 -3.83 -5.83 4.97
N THR A 173 -2.66 -5.82 5.60
CA THR A 173 -1.59 -4.85 5.30
C THR A 173 -1.07 -5.00 3.87
N ARG A 174 -0.68 -3.87 3.26
CA ARG A 174 0.04 -3.84 1.99
C ARG A 174 1.55 -3.86 2.15
N MET A 175 2.07 -3.60 3.35
CA MET A 175 3.50 -3.66 3.59
C MET A 175 3.97 -5.11 3.45
N PRO A 176 4.88 -5.40 2.52
CA PRO A 176 5.35 -6.76 2.33
C PRO A 176 6.27 -7.17 3.47
N GLN A 177 6.38 -8.47 3.71
CA GLN A 177 7.21 -9.03 4.76
C GLN A 177 8.66 -9.13 4.28
N PHE A 178 9.58 -8.48 5.00
CA PHE A 178 11.02 -8.49 4.71
C PHE A 178 11.81 -9.46 5.59
N PHE A 179 11.31 -9.75 6.78
CA PHE A 179 11.99 -10.57 7.77
C PHE A 179 11.17 -11.83 8.06
N GLY A 180 11.77 -12.88 8.63
CA GLY A 180 11.05 -14.13 8.86
C GLY A 180 11.08 -15.13 7.70
N LEU A 181 11.71 -14.79 6.56
CA LEU A 181 11.57 -15.53 5.30
C LEU A 181 12.67 -16.59 5.09
N TRP A 182 12.95 -17.41 6.09
CA TRP A 182 14.06 -18.38 6.12
C TRP A 182 13.66 -19.84 5.86
N ASN A 183 12.42 -20.12 5.47
CA ASN A 183 11.95 -21.49 5.23
C ASN A 183 12.75 -22.24 4.14
N HIS A 184 13.39 -21.50 3.23
CA HIS A 184 14.26 -22.03 2.19
C HIS A 184 15.73 -22.22 2.64
N LEU A 185 16.05 -21.98 3.90
CA LEU A 185 17.41 -22.06 4.45
C LEU A 185 17.53 -23.20 5.45
N GLU A 186 18.73 -23.77 5.55
CA GLU A 186 19.06 -24.84 6.48
C GLU A 186 20.40 -24.57 7.20
N GLY A 187 20.65 -25.32 8.28
CA GLY A 187 21.91 -25.30 9.04
C GLY A 187 22.38 -23.91 9.48
N GLU A 188 23.67 -23.64 9.31
CA GLU A 188 24.32 -22.36 9.68
C GLU A 188 23.69 -21.16 8.96
N SER A 189 23.22 -21.33 7.72
CA SER A 189 22.63 -20.23 6.96
C SER A 189 21.31 -19.75 7.54
N LYS A 190 20.48 -20.68 8.05
CA LYS A 190 19.23 -20.39 8.77
C LYS A 190 19.52 -19.76 10.13
N ALA A 191 20.42 -20.36 10.90
CA ALA A 191 20.82 -19.85 12.22
C ALA A 191 21.33 -18.41 12.13
N LYS A 192 22.22 -18.11 11.17
CA LYS A 192 22.74 -16.76 10.94
C LYS A 192 21.64 -15.76 10.60
N ALA A 193 20.63 -16.16 9.82
CA ALA A 193 19.51 -15.28 9.49
C ALA A 193 18.65 -14.97 10.73
N GLN A 194 18.33 -16.00 11.52
CA GLN A 194 17.58 -15.85 12.78
C GLN A 194 18.31 -14.97 13.81
N GLU A 195 19.65 -14.95 13.77
CA GLU A 195 20.46 -14.09 14.65
C GLU A 195 20.60 -12.66 14.13
N TYR A 196 20.74 -12.46 12.82
CA TYR A 196 21.03 -11.14 12.23
C TYR A 196 19.79 -10.31 11.94
N GLU A 197 18.67 -10.90 11.53
CA GLU A 197 17.46 -10.15 11.18
C GLU A 197 16.90 -9.34 12.38
N PRO A 198 16.85 -9.84 13.62
CA PRO A 198 16.47 -9.02 14.78
C PRO A 198 17.37 -7.78 14.97
N ILE A 199 18.66 -7.90 14.67
CA ILE A 199 19.60 -6.77 14.73
C ILE A 199 19.39 -5.79 13.58
N GLU A 200 19.09 -6.29 12.38
CA GLU A 200 18.69 -5.45 11.26
C GLU A 200 17.44 -4.63 11.61
N ILE A 201 16.44 -5.24 12.25
CA ILE A 201 15.20 -4.58 12.68
C ILE A 201 15.48 -3.54 13.77
N LEU A 202 16.26 -3.88 14.80
CA LEU A 202 16.67 -2.91 15.83
C LEU A 202 17.44 -1.74 15.21
N GLY A 203 18.32 -2.01 14.24
CA GLY A 203 19.02 -0.99 13.49
C GLY A 203 18.07 -0.08 12.72
N LEU A 204 17.05 -0.64 12.05
CA LEU A 204 16.00 0.14 11.39
C LEU A 204 15.28 1.07 12.36
N VAL A 205 14.86 0.56 13.52
CA VAL A 205 14.21 1.37 14.57
C VAL A 205 15.14 2.49 15.03
N SER A 206 16.39 2.19 15.39
CA SER A 206 17.38 3.19 15.82
C SER A 206 17.62 4.27 14.76
N TYR A 207 17.78 3.88 13.49
CA TYR A 207 17.99 4.83 12.40
C TYR A 207 16.78 5.74 12.19
N LEU A 208 15.58 5.16 12.16
CA LEU A 208 14.33 5.91 11.98
C LEU A 208 14.10 6.91 13.11
N LYS A 209 14.44 6.55 14.36
CA LYS A 209 14.37 7.47 15.50
C LYS A 209 15.40 8.58 15.43
N ASP A 210 16.66 8.24 15.16
CA ASP A 210 17.78 9.20 15.03
C ASP A 210 17.50 10.24 13.94
N ARG A 211 16.81 9.84 12.88
CA ARG A 211 16.51 10.69 11.73
C ARG A 211 15.12 11.31 11.74
N SER A 212 14.30 11.02 12.74
CA SER A 212 12.95 11.57 12.84
C SER A 212 13.02 13.09 12.99
N GLN A 213 12.23 13.78 12.19
CA GLN A 213 12.04 15.22 12.20
C GLN A 213 10.82 15.56 13.08
N PRO A 214 10.76 16.78 13.65
CA PRO A 214 9.63 17.17 14.47
C PRO A 214 8.35 17.37 13.64
N PHE A 215 7.21 16.99 14.21
CA PHE A 215 5.88 17.29 13.68
C PHE A 215 5.05 18.11 14.67
N GLU A 216 4.56 19.27 14.22
CA GLU A 216 3.71 20.14 15.05
C GLU A 216 2.27 19.61 15.10
N GLN A 217 1.79 19.33 16.31
CA GLN A 217 0.44 18.82 16.52
C GLN A 217 -0.57 19.95 16.77
N ILE A 218 -1.79 19.76 16.26
CA ILE A 218 -2.88 20.71 16.41
C ILE A 218 -3.54 20.51 17.78
N GLN A 219 -3.80 21.62 18.47
CA GLN A 219 -4.55 21.61 19.72
C GLN A 219 -6.05 21.40 19.48
N PRO A 220 -6.74 20.63 20.35
CA PRO A 220 -8.19 20.48 20.29
C PRO A 220 -8.94 21.81 20.28
N ALA A 221 -10.14 21.81 19.69
CA ALA A 221 -10.95 23.02 19.62
C ALA A 221 -11.30 23.56 21.03
N THR A 222 -11.39 24.89 21.15
CA THR A 222 -11.79 25.55 22.40
C THR A 222 -13.28 25.88 22.40
N GLY A 223 -13.88 26.05 23.59
CA GLY A 223 -15.31 26.36 23.71
C GLY A 223 -16.25 25.15 23.50
N ILE A 224 -15.71 23.94 23.65
CA ILE A 224 -16.44 22.68 23.57
C ILE A 224 -17.13 22.39 24.92
N SER A 225 -18.37 21.92 24.86
CA SER A 225 -19.13 21.51 26.04
C SER A 225 -18.55 20.24 26.65
N GLU A 226 -18.63 20.10 27.97
CA GLU A 226 -18.24 18.87 28.65
C GLU A 226 -19.11 17.69 28.16
N SER A 227 -18.47 16.53 27.97
CA SER A 227 -19.12 15.26 27.60
C SER A 227 -18.43 14.11 28.32
N THR A 228 -19.15 13.04 28.61
CA THR A 228 -18.52 11.81 29.10
C THR A 228 -17.80 11.08 27.95
N PRO A 229 -16.79 10.23 28.24
CA PRO A 229 -16.15 9.41 27.22
C PRO A 229 -17.13 8.56 26.41
N GLU A 230 -18.15 7.98 27.06
CA GLU A 230 -19.17 7.18 26.39
C GLU A 230 -19.98 8.01 25.39
N GLU A 231 -20.38 9.23 25.78
CA GLU A 231 -21.09 10.15 24.88
C GLU A 231 -20.23 10.53 23.66
N MET A 232 -18.92 10.74 23.85
CA MET A 232 -17.99 11.02 22.76
C MET A 232 -17.84 9.83 21.82
N VAL A 233 -17.75 8.62 22.36
CA VAL A 233 -17.64 7.37 21.58
C VAL A 233 -18.88 7.13 20.73
N ASP A 234 -20.08 7.30 21.30
CA ASP A 234 -21.34 7.11 20.59
C ASP A 234 -21.49 8.11 19.44
N ARG A 235 -21.21 9.40 19.70
CA ARG A 235 -21.20 10.44 18.66
C ARG A 235 -20.12 10.18 17.60
N GLY A 236 -18.93 9.78 18.04
CA GLY A 236 -17.80 9.47 17.18
C GLY A 236 -18.10 8.33 16.20
N LYS A 237 -18.81 7.29 16.66
CA LYS A 237 -19.26 6.18 15.82
C LYS A 237 -20.20 6.64 14.71
N ILE A 238 -21.19 7.47 15.04
CA ILE A 238 -22.14 8.04 14.07
C ILE A 238 -21.38 8.91 13.06
N LEU A 239 -20.51 9.80 13.55
CA LEU A 239 -19.69 10.66 12.69
C LEU A 239 -18.77 9.84 11.77
N PHE A 240 -18.19 8.74 12.25
CA PHE A 240 -17.37 7.86 11.42
C PHE A 240 -18.15 7.29 10.24
N GLN A 241 -19.41 6.90 10.46
CA GLN A 241 -20.30 6.40 9.41
C GLN A 241 -20.72 7.50 8.44
N GLU A 242 -21.15 8.67 8.95
CA GLU A 242 -21.77 9.73 8.14
C GLU A 242 -20.77 10.66 7.45
N ARG A 243 -19.53 10.77 7.95
CA ARG A 243 -18.49 11.67 7.40
C ARG A 243 -17.64 11.03 6.31
N GLY A 244 -18.01 9.84 5.83
CA GLY A 244 -17.38 9.18 4.69
C GLY A 244 -16.14 8.36 5.02
N CYS A 245 -15.83 8.09 6.30
CA CYS A 245 -14.67 7.26 6.66
C CYS A 245 -14.75 5.86 6.04
N LEU A 246 -15.95 5.27 5.99
CA LEU A 246 -16.21 3.94 5.43
C LEU A 246 -16.06 3.84 3.89
N ALA A 247 -16.03 4.97 3.19
CA ALA A 247 -15.77 5.00 1.74
C ALA A 247 -14.33 4.61 1.39
N CYS A 248 -13.40 4.76 2.35
CA CYS A 248 -12.00 4.41 2.17
C CYS A 248 -11.51 3.37 3.18
N HIS A 249 -12.02 3.37 4.41
CA HIS A 249 -11.53 2.51 5.50
C HIS A 249 -12.46 1.34 5.77
N THR A 250 -11.94 0.26 6.36
CA THR A 250 -12.76 -0.76 7.03
C THR A 250 -12.75 -0.58 8.53
N HIS A 251 -13.81 -1.02 9.18
CA HIS A 251 -13.88 -1.15 10.63
C HIS A 251 -14.86 -2.26 11.01
N LYS A 252 -14.50 -3.11 11.97
CA LYS A 252 -15.27 -4.31 12.38
C LYS A 252 -16.72 -4.03 12.83
N ASP A 253 -17.00 -2.82 13.30
CA ASP A 253 -18.33 -2.41 13.74
C ASP A 253 -19.29 -2.16 12.58
N PHE A 254 -18.77 -2.12 11.34
CA PHE A 254 -19.53 -1.86 10.12
C PHE A 254 -19.24 -2.96 9.08
N PRO A 255 -19.58 -4.24 9.36
CA PRO A 255 -19.31 -5.35 8.45
C PRO A 255 -20.04 -5.18 7.11
N ASP A 256 -21.23 -4.59 7.10
CA ASP A 256 -22.04 -4.37 5.90
C ASP A 256 -21.33 -3.48 4.88
N ALA A 257 -20.61 -2.45 5.34
CA ALA A 257 -19.83 -1.58 4.47
C ALA A 257 -18.71 -2.34 3.73
N THR A 258 -18.21 -3.43 4.31
CA THR A 258 -17.22 -4.31 3.66
C THR A 258 -17.91 -5.31 2.73
N ALA A 259 -19.08 -5.82 3.11
CA ALA A 259 -19.86 -6.78 2.30
C ALA A 259 -20.35 -6.20 0.97
N GLN A 260 -20.56 -4.88 0.90
CA GLN A 260 -21.01 -4.18 -0.31
C GLN A 260 -19.88 -3.83 -1.29
N ARG A 261 -18.62 -4.16 -0.97
CA ARG A 261 -17.47 -3.88 -1.85
C ARG A 261 -17.36 -4.91 -2.96
N GLU A 262 -16.85 -4.48 -4.11
CA GLU A 262 -16.61 -5.41 -5.21
C GLU A 262 -15.53 -6.43 -4.83
N ALA A 263 -15.67 -7.68 -5.29
CA ALA A 263 -14.74 -8.77 -4.94
C ALA A 263 -13.26 -8.50 -5.31
N ARG A 264 -12.99 -7.56 -6.21
CA ARG A 264 -11.63 -7.16 -6.65
C ARG A 264 -11.28 -5.72 -6.30
N GLU A 265 -12.09 -5.07 -5.46
CA GLU A 265 -11.86 -3.70 -5.02
C GLU A 265 -10.60 -3.61 -4.16
N ILE A 266 -9.69 -2.71 -4.50
CA ILE A 266 -8.51 -2.43 -3.70
C ILE A 266 -8.80 -1.25 -2.75
N VAL A 267 -9.28 -1.59 -1.55
CA VAL A 267 -9.74 -0.66 -0.50
C VAL A 267 -8.74 0.47 -0.23
N GLN A 268 -9.07 1.73 -0.50
CA GLN A 268 -8.09 2.83 -0.46
C GLN A 268 -7.34 2.95 0.89
N GLY A 269 -8.07 2.97 2.00
CA GLY A 269 -7.57 3.15 3.36
C GLY A 269 -7.39 1.84 4.12
N PRO A 270 -6.53 1.81 5.15
CA PRO A 270 -6.36 0.62 5.98
C PRO A 270 -7.58 0.33 6.87
N ASP A 271 -7.63 -0.91 7.37
CA ASP A 271 -8.47 -1.29 8.50
C ASP A 271 -8.09 -0.51 9.77
N LEU A 272 -9.09 0.11 10.39
CA LEU A 272 -8.98 0.95 11.57
C LEU A 272 -9.40 0.27 12.88
N SER A 273 -9.81 -1.00 12.85
CA SER A 273 -10.29 -1.77 14.02
C SER A 273 -9.26 -1.98 15.13
N GLY A 274 -7.97 -1.81 14.82
CA GLY A 274 -6.84 -1.94 15.75
C GLY A 274 -6.14 -0.62 16.07
N VAL A 275 -6.75 0.52 15.78
CA VAL A 275 -6.11 1.84 15.96
C VAL A 275 -5.79 2.13 17.43
N ALA A 276 -6.68 1.79 18.35
CA ALA A 276 -6.45 1.93 19.79
C ALA A 276 -5.19 1.18 20.26
N ASP A 277 -5.00 -0.05 19.80
CA ASP A 277 -3.83 -0.87 20.14
C ASP A 277 -2.54 -0.22 19.65
N LYS A 278 -2.55 0.39 18.46
CA LYS A 278 -1.39 1.08 17.88
C LYS A 278 -1.03 2.39 18.59
N PHE A 279 -2.02 3.16 19.03
CA PHE A 279 -1.83 4.47 19.64
C PHE A 279 -2.08 4.46 21.14
N ASP A 280 -1.84 3.32 21.80
CA ASP A 280 -2.01 3.15 23.24
C ASP A 280 -1.28 4.26 24.00
N PRO A 281 -2.00 5.13 24.74
CA PRO A 281 -1.42 6.26 25.47
C PRO A 281 -0.40 5.85 26.53
N GLN A 282 -0.41 4.59 27.00
CA GLN A 282 0.58 4.09 27.95
C GLN A 282 1.95 3.90 27.31
N ARG A 283 2.00 3.56 26.01
CA ARG A 283 3.25 3.40 25.26
C ARG A 283 3.62 4.65 24.47
N ASN A 284 2.64 5.33 23.89
CA ASN A 284 2.81 6.58 23.17
C ASN A 284 1.80 7.65 23.66
N PRO A 285 2.18 8.46 24.67
CA PRO A 285 1.31 9.52 25.19
C PRO A 285 0.83 10.54 24.16
N GLU A 286 1.62 10.78 23.10
CA GLU A 286 1.32 11.72 22.03
C GLU A 286 0.47 11.10 20.91
N GLY A 287 0.24 9.78 20.94
CA GLY A 287 -0.48 9.04 19.91
C GLY A 287 -1.90 9.55 19.62
N PRO A 288 -2.76 9.77 20.64
CA PRO A 288 -4.09 10.33 20.42
C PRO A 288 -4.08 11.75 19.83
N ALA A 289 -3.12 12.58 20.23
CA ALA A 289 -2.99 13.95 19.74
C ALA A 289 -2.46 13.98 18.28
N TRP A 290 -1.58 13.04 17.93
CA TRP A 290 -1.21 12.77 16.54
C TRP A 290 -2.43 12.36 15.71
N LEU A 291 -3.26 11.43 16.21
CA LEU A 291 -4.45 10.95 15.51
C LEU A 291 -5.47 12.08 15.30
N TYR A 292 -5.69 12.92 16.30
CA TYR A 292 -6.50 14.13 16.20
C TYR A 292 -5.98 15.05 15.07
N THR A 293 -4.68 15.34 15.07
CA THR A 293 -4.04 16.18 14.04
C THR A 293 -4.22 15.61 12.64
N TRP A 294 -3.99 14.30 12.49
CA TRP A 294 -4.13 13.60 11.20
C TRP A 294 -5.56 13.64 10.66
N ILE A 295 -6.57 13.48 11.52
CA ILE A 295 -7.98 13.54 11.11
C ILE A 295 -8.40 14.98 10.80
N LYS A 296 -7.90 15.97 11.56
CA LYS A 296 -8.25 17.38 11.40
C LYS A 296 -7.61 18.00 10.15
N ARG A 297 -6.31 17.77 9.92
CA ARG A 297 -5.52 18.35 8.82
C ARG A 297 -4.43 17.39 8.34
N PRO A 298 -4.78 16.36 7.55
CA PRO A 298 -3.82 15.34 7.10
C PRO A 298 -2.71 15.91 6.19
N THR A 299 -2.98 17.02 5.48
CA THR A 299 -2.01 17.69 4.59
C THR A 299 -0.83 18.31 5.34
N ASP A 300 -0.96 18.62 6.63
CA ASP A 300 0.14 19.13 7.45
C ASP A 300 1.22 18.06 7.66
N TYR A 301 0.81 16.79 7.71
CA TYR A 301 1.75 15.66 7.80
C TYR A 301 2.34 15.29 6.44
N HIS A 302 1.55 15.39 5.35
CA HIS A 302 2.04 15.19 3.99
C HIS A 302 1.11 15.86 2.96
N SER A 303 1.61 16.87 2.24
CA SER A 303 0.81 17.70 1.32
C SER A 303 0.12 16.92 0.20
N ARG A 304 0.68 15.78 -0.21
CA ARG A 304 0.13 14.89 -1.25
C ARG A 304 -0.56 13.64 -0.71
N THR A 305 -0.96 13.63 0.56
CA THR A 305 -1.73 12.52 1.15
C THR A 305 -3.04 12.27 0.38
N VAL A 306 -3.50 11.02 0.38
CA VAL A 306 -4.82 10.66 -0.17
C VAL A 306 -5.94 10.82 0.87
N MET A 307 -5.60 10.89 2.16
CA MET A 307 -6.58 11.20 3.20
C MET A 307 -7.08 12.63 2.99
N PRO A 308 -8.39 12.84 2.70
CA PRO A 308 -8.91 14.18 2.45
C PRO A 308 -9.01 15.00 3.73
N ASP A 309 -8.95 16.32 3.60
CA ASP A 309 -9.44 17.22 4.65
C ASP A 309 -10.97 17.16 4.65
N LEU A 310 -11.54 16.63 5.74
CA LEU A 310 -12.97 16.44 5.92
C LEU A 310 -13.69 17.72 6.42
N ILE A 311 -12.95 18.81 6.64
CA ILE A 311 -13.46 20.12 7.10
C ILE A 311 -14.33 19.97 8.36
N LEU A 312 -13.81 19.22 9.33
CA LEU A 312 -14.51 18.88 10.57
C LEU A 312 -14.42 20.03 11.57
N GLU A 313 -15.36 20.96 11.51
CA GLU A 313 -15.48 22.09 12.45
C GLU A 313 -16.39 21.78 13.64
N PRO A 314 -16.21 22.44 14.81
CA PRO A 314 -17.07 22.26 15.97
C PRO A 314 -18.56 22.39 15.64
N ILE A 315 -19.36 21.42 16.09
CA ILE A 315 -20.79 21.31 15.80
C ILE A 315 -21.58 21.94 16.94
N GLN A 316 -22.41 22.94 16.62
CA GLN A 316 -23.37 23.51 17.56
C GLN A 316 -24.70 22.77 17.46
N HIS A 317 -25.07 22.05 18.52
CA HIS A 317 -26.36 21.41 18.68
C HIS A 317 -27.37 22.43 19.18
N ARG A 318 -28.55 22.47 18.56
CA ARG A 318 -29.58 23.45 18.86
C ARG A 318 -30.89 22.78 19.24
N ASP A 319 -31.62 23.38 20.16
CA ASP A 319 -32.97 22.95 20.50
C ASP A 319 -33.99 23.36 19.42
N ALA A 320 -35.26 22.99 19.63
CA ALA A 320 -36.35 23.36 18.72
C ALA A 320 -36.60 24.88 18.63
N ALA A 321 -36.12 25.67 19.59
CA ALA A 321 -36.19 27.13 19.57
C ALA A 321 -34.99 27.76 18.84
N GLY A 322 -33.99 26.97 18.45
CA GLY A 322 -32.78 27.40 17.77
C GLY A 322 -31.64 27.84 18.69
N GLU A 323 -31.78 27.67 20.01
CA GLU A 323 -30.74 28.03 20.98
C GLU A 323 -29.67 26.95 21.06
N VAL A 324 -28.39 27.34 21.18
CA VAL A 324 -27.27 26.38 21.28
C VAL A 324 -27.30 25.72 22.65
N THR A 325 -27.51 24.41 22.68
CA THR A 325 -27.52 23.62 23.92
C THR A 325 -26.17 22.99 24.23
N MET A 326 -25.40 22.67 23.19
CA MET A 326 -24.11 21.98 23.30
C MET A 326 -23.24 22.28 22.07
N THR A 327 -21.93 22.40 22.27
CA THR A 327 -20.95 22.43 21.17
C THR A 327 -20.04 21.21 21.30
N THR A 328 -19.93 20.39 20.26
CA THR A 328 -19.05 19.21 20.24
C THR A 328 -17.93 19.36 19.24
N ASP A 329 -16.81 18.69 19.50
CA ASP A 329 -15.69 18.60 18.56
C ASP A 329 -15.77 17.26 17.81
N PRO A 330 -16.16 17.26 16.52
CA PRO A 330 -16.32 16.02 15.77
C PRO A 330 -15.01 15.24 15.62
N VAL A 331 -13.85 15.90 15.61
CA VAL A 331 -12.56 15.20 15.53
C VAL A 331 -12.29 14.48 16.85
N ALA A 332 -12.49 15.16 17.98
CA ALA A 332 -12.31 14.54 19.29
C ALA A 332 -13.27 13.36 19.53
N ASP A 333 -14.52 13.46 19.07
CA ASP A 333 -15.50 12.38 19.14
C ASP A 333 -15.06 11.17 18.29
N ILE A 334 -14.62 11.37 17.04
CA ILE A 334 -14.10 10.27 16.19
C ILE A 334 -12.85 9.63 16.80
N VAL A 335 -11.92 10.43 17.35
CA VAL A 335 -10.74 9.92 18.05
C VAL A 335 -11.16 9.08 19.26
N ALA A 336 -12.12 9.56 20.06
CA ALA A 336 -12.63 8.80 21.21
C ALA A 336 -13.20 7.44 20.76
N TYR A 337 -13.99 7.42 19.69
CA TYR A 337 -14.52 6.17 19.11
C TYR A 337 -13.42 5.20 18.67
N LEU A 338 -12.42 5.69 17.92
CA LEU A 338 -11.31 4.85 17.44
C LEU A 338 -10.41 4.35 18.57
N MET A 339 -10.27 5.13 19.65
CA MET A 339 -9.45 4.77 20.81
C MET A 339 -10.18 3.87 21.82
N ALA A 340 -11.51 3.87 21.84
CA ALA A 340 -12.30 2.99 22.72
C ALA A 340 -12.36 1.54 22.21
N ASN A 341 -12.11 1.31 20.92
CA ASN A 341 -12.29 0.02 20.26
C ASN A 341 -10.95 -0.65 19.93
N SER A 342 -10.20 -1.13 20.92
CA SER A 342 -9.09 -2.07 20.70
C SER A 342 -9.64 -3.49 20.53
N SER A 343 -9.60 -4.05 19.32
CA SER A 343 -10.37 -5.26 19.04
C SER A 343 -9.62 -6.41 18.40
N VAL A 344 -8.33 -6.25 18.14
CA VAL A 344 -7.51 -7.31 17.56
C VAL A 344 -6.69 -8.06 18.60
N GLY A 345 -6.67 -7.61 19.87
CA GLY A 345 -5.93 -8.28 20.94
C GLY A 345 -4.42 -8.35 20.66
N TRP A 346 -3.94 -7.49 19.77
CA TRP A 346 -2.53 -7.44 19.39
C TRP A 346 -1.71 -6.98 20.59
N THR A 347 -0.65 -7.72 20.88
CA THR A 347 0.38 -7.31 21.84
C THR A 347 1.70 -7.32 21.09
N PRO A 348 2.47 -6.22 21.09
CA PRO A 348 3.77 -6.21 20.42
C PRO A 348 4.64 -7.31 21.04
N GLN A 349 5.33 -8.07 20.19
CA GLN A 349 6.39 -8.93 20.70
C GLN A 349 7.46 -8.04 21.35
N ASP A 350 7.79 -8.34 22.61
CA ASP A 350 8.62 -7.51 23.47
C ASP A 350 9.91 -7.11 22.73
N PRO A 351 10.08 -5.82 22.36
CA PRO A 351 11.34 -5.38 21.82
C PRO A 351 12.27 -5.38 23.01
N VAL A 352 13.14 -6.38 23.13
CA VAL A 352 14.28 -6.26 24.02
C VAL A 352 15.18 -5.17 23.44
N LEU A 353 14.85 -3.90 23.76
CA LEU A 353 15.53 -2.69 23.30
C LEU A 353 16.93 -2.59 23.92
N GLU A 354 17.11 -3.19 25.09
CA GLU A 354 18.43 -3.40 25.67
C GLU A 354 19.06 -4.67 25.10
N LEU A 355 20.08 -4.52 24.25
CA LEU A 355 20.77 -5.65 23.65
C LEU A 355 21.29 -6.64 24.71
N THR A 356 20.81 -7.88 24.64
CA THR A 356 21.41 -9.01 25.35
C THR A 356 22.86 -9.21 24.90
N ALA A 357 23.65 -9.94 25.69
CA ALA A 357 25.04 -10.26 25.32
C ALA A 357 25.14 -10.94 23.94
N LYS A 358 24.19 -11.85 23.64
CA LYS A 358 24.12 -12.53 22.33
C LYS A 358 23.78 -11.55 21.20
N GLN A 359 22.81 -10.66 21.40
CA GLN A 359 22.47 -9.63 20.41
C GLN A 359 23.63 -8.66 20.15
N ARG A 360 24.41 -8.32 21.18
CA ARG A 360 25.61 -7.47 21.04
C ARG A 360 26.71 -8.18 20.24
N GLU A 361 26.88 -9.48 20.41
CA GLU A 361 27.79 -10.29 19.59
C GLU A 361 27.33 -10.28 18.12
N ALA A 362 26.05 -10.54 17.86
CA ALA A 362 25.46 -10.50 16.52
C ALA A 362 25.60 -9.10 15.87
N LEU A 363 25.37 -8.02 16.63
CA LEU A 363 25.58 -6.65 16.18
C LEU A 363 27.02 -6.39 15.76
N ASN A 364 27.99 -6.81 16.57
CA ASN A 364 29.39 -6.65 16.22
C ASN A 364 29.76 -7.46 14.97
N ALA A 365 29.26 -8.69 14.85
CA ALA A 365 29.52 -9.56 13.70
C ALA A 365 28.91 -9.01 12.40
N LEU A 366 27.64 -8.55 12.44
CA LEU A 366 26.97 -7.95 11.30
C LEU A 366 27.59 -6.60 10.89
N THR A 367 27.94 -5.76 11.87
CA THR A 367 28.64 -4.48 11.61
C THR A 367 29.99 -4.74 10.93
N LEU A 368 30.74 -5.75 11.40
CA LEU A 368 32.00 -6.14 10.78
C LEU A 368 31.79 -6.63 9.35
N GLU A 369 30.77 -7.46 9.10
CA GLU A 369 30.44 -7.94 7.75
C GLU A 369 30.22 -6.77 6.78
N HIS A 370 29.42 -5.78 7.16
CA HIS A 370 29.23 -4.56 6.36
C HIS A 370 30.50 -3.72 6.18
N LEU A 371 31.31 -3.56 7.23
CA LEU A 371 32.56 -2.81 7.13
C LEU A 371 33.58 -3.50 6.22
N THR A 372 33.62 -4.84 6.19
CA THR A 372 34.54 -5.59 5.33
C THR A 372 34.20 -5.51 3.84
N ASP A 373 33.00 -5.07 3.48
CA ASP A 373 32.64 -4.77 2.09
C ASP A 373 33.26 -3.44 1.61
N ALA A 374 33.62 -2.54 2.54
CA ALA A 374 34.17 -1.21 2.24
C ALA A 374 35.66 -1.05 2.61
N PHE A 375 36.14 -1.80 3.59
CA PHE A 375 37.48 -1.66 4.16
C PHE A 375 38.18 -3.01 4.27
N TYR A 376 39.52 -2.97 4.25
CA TYR A 376 40.33 -4.16 4.57
C TYR A 376 40.04 -4.64 5.99
N VAL A 377 40.05 -5.96 6.20
CA VAL A 377 39.64 -6.63 7.45
C VAL A 377 40.22 -5.97 8.71
N LYS A 378 41.53 -5.72 8.77
CA LYS A 378 42.16 -5.09 9.94
C LYS A 378 41.65 -3.67 10.23
N THR A 379 41.33 -2.91 9.19
CA THR A 379 40.75 -1.56 9.32
C THR A 379 39.29 -1.65 9.75
N ALA A 380 38.54 -2.59 9.20
CA ALA A 380 37.15 -2.85 9.60
C ALA A 380 37.05 -3.25 11.08
N GLU A 381 37.95 -4.09 11.58
CA GLU A 381 38.01 -4.47 13.00
C GLU A 381 38.32 -3.28 13.94
N ASP A 382 39.18 -2.35 13.49
CA ASP A 382 39.50 -1.15 14.27
C ASP A 382 38.34 -0.16 14.26
N TYR A 383 37.69 0.04 13.11
CA TYR A 383 36.50 0.89 12.98
C TYR A 383 35.27 0.36 13.68
N LEU A 384 35.09 -0.96 13.73
CA LEU A 384 34.07 -1.61 14.56
C LEU A 384 34.23 -1.21 16.04
N LYS A 385 35.47 -1.13 16.52
CA LYS A 385 35.76 -0.86 17.93
C LYS A 385 35.73 0.62 18.28
N LYS A 386 36.29 1.48 17.42
CA LYS A 386 36.55 2.89 17.74
C LYS A 386 35.75 3.89 16.91
N GLY A 387 35.04 3.44 15.88
CA GLY A 387 34.49 4.32 14.85
C GLY A 387 35.54 4.77 13.84
N ILE A 388 35.14 5.70 12.96
CA ILE A 388 35.97 6.25 11.90
C ILE A 388 36.39 7.67 12.29
N PRO A 389 37.68 8.02 12.30
CA PRO A 389 38.11 9.37 12.68
C PRO A 389 37.60 10.42 11.68
N SER A 390 37.13 11.57 12.17
CA SER A 390 36.52 12.65 11.37
C SER A 390 37.46 13.21 10.29
N SER A 391 38.78 13.17 10.53
CA SER A 391 39.82 13.47 9.53
C SER A 391 39.76 12.59 8.28
N ARG A 392 39.14 11.41 8.36
CA ARG A 392 38.95 10.48 7.24
C ARG A 392 37.58 10.58 6.57
N SER A 393 36.78 11.57 6.92
CA SER A 393 35.48 11.84 6.27
C SER A 393 35.60 12.00 4.75
N ALA A 394 36.72 12.52 4.27
CA ALA A 394 36.99 12.67 2.84
C ALA A 394 37.07 11.31 2.13
N GLY A 395 36.10 11.04 1.26
CA GLY A 395 36.02 9.81 0.47
C GLY A 395 35.18 8.69 1.07
N LEU A 396 34.60 8.89 2.27
CA LEU A 396 33.59 7.99 2.80
C LEU A 396 32.32 8.02 1.95
N LYS A 397 31.67 6.87 1.87
CA LYS A 397 30.35 6.71 1.25
C LYS A 397 29.26 6.94 2.30
N ALA A 398 28.02 7.02 1.83
CA ALA A 398 26.89 7.54 2.60
C ALA A 398 26.72 6.95 4.01
N ALA A 399 26.83 5.63 4.20
CA ALA A 399 26.55 5.00 5.49
C ALA A 399 27.72 5.10 6.48
N GLU A 400 28.95 5.03 5.98
CA GLU A 400 30.16 5.12 6.81
C GLU A 400 30.30 6.47 7.53
N LEU A 401 29.65 7.52 7.01
CA LEU A 401 29.59 8.83 7.68
C LEU A 401 28.94 8.77 9.06
N ASP A 402 28.02 7.83 9.31
CA ASP A 402 27.34 7.70 10.61
C ASP A 402 28.23 7.04 11.67
N LEU A 403 29.40 6.54 11.27
CA LEU A 403 30.42 6.00 12.18
C LEU A 403 31.51 7.03 12.51
N LEU A 404 31.40 8.27 12.04
CA LEU A 404 32.40 9.30 12.29
C LEU A 404 32.45 9.70 13.76
N VAL A 405 33.64 9.60 14.37
CA VAL A 405 33.95 10.05 15.74
C VAL A 405 34.95 11.19 15.70
N ASP A 406 35.05 11.95 16.80
CA ASP A 406 36.11 12.94 16.93
C ASP A 406 37.49 12.25 16.89
N ASP A 407 38.49 12.92 16.30
CA ASP A 407 39.84 12.37 16.19
C ASP A 407 40.43 12.10 17.60
N THR A 408 40.09 12.92 18.60
CA THR A 408 40.54 12.73 19.99
C THR A 408 39.91 11.50 20.65
N ASP A 409 38.63 11.24 20.39
CA ASP A 409 37.94 10.03 20.88
C ASP A 409 38.54 8.78 20.23
N TYR A 410 38.79 8.82 18.92
CA TYR A 410 39.44 7.74 18.19
C TYR A 410 40.85 7.44 18.73
N ASP A 411 41.67 8.48 18.93
CA ASP A 411 43.05 8.34 19.44
C ASP A 411 43.08 7.86 20.89
N SER A 412 42.08 8.21 21.70
CA SER A 412 41.94 7.72 23.08
C SER A 412 41.59 6.23 23.15
N GLY A 413 41.11 5.64 22.05
CA GLY A 413 40.62 4.26 22.00
C GLY A 413 39.26 4.07 22.65
N ALA A 414 38.44 5.13 22.73
CA ALA A 414 37.07 5.05 23.21
C ALA A 414 36.27 4.04 22.38
N GLU A 415 35.45 3.22 23.05
CA GLU A 415 34.62 2.23 22.37
C GLU A 415 33.42 2.89 21.68
N LEU A 416 33.17 2.49 20.43
CA LEU A 416 32.01 2.90 19.67
C LEU A 416 30.74 2.33 20.30
N SER A 417 29.77 3.21 20.57
CA SER A 417 28.50 2.82 21.18
C SER A 417 27.70 1.87 20.30
N ASP A 418 26.91 0.99 20.94
CA ASP A 418 26.00 0.09 20.23
C ASP A 418 24.96 0.87 19.41
N GLU A 419 24.50 2.02 19.91
CA GLU A 419 23.54 2.87 19.22
C GLU A 419 24.08 3.36 17.87
N ARG A 420 25.35 3.78 17.80
CA ARG A 420 25.97 4.16 16.52
C ARG A 420 26.11 2.98 15.57
N LYS A 421 26.42 1.79 16.08
CA LYS A 421 26.44 0.55 15.27
C LYS A 421 25.05 0.21 14.76
N LEU A 422 24.01 0.34 15.58
CA LEU A 422 22.62 0.11 15.19
C LEU A 422 22.17 1.11 14.12
N ILE A 423 22.46 2.41 14.26
CA ILE A 423 22.17 3.43 13.23
C ILE A 423 22.86 3.07 11.90
N TYR A 424 24.14 2.68 11.95
CA TYR A 424 24.88 2.23 10.76
C TYR A 424 24.27 1.00 10.11
N VAL A 425 23.98 -0.05 10.90
CA VAL A 425 23.30 -1.27 10.44
C VAL A 425 21.94 -0.91 9.86
N GLY A 426 21.14 -0.09 10.53
CA GLY A 426 19.83 0.38 10.06
C GLY A 426 19.91 1.03 8.68
N LYS A 427 20.84 1.96 8.48
CA LYS A 427 21.04 2.58 7.16
C LYS A 427 21.46 1.57 6.09
N LYS A 428 22.33 0.62 6.42
CA LYS A 428 22.70 -0.49 5.51
C LYS A 428 21.50 -1.36 5.18
N THR A 429 20.65 -1.66 6.16
CA THR A 429 19.42 -2.44 6.02
C THR A 429 18.40 -1.73 5.12
N ILE A 430 18.15 -0.42 5.31
CA ILE A 430 17.29 0.38 4.43
C ILE A 430 17.82 0.36 3.00
N ALA A 431 19.14 0.50 2.82
CA ALA A 431 19.78 0.44 1.51
C ALA A 431 19.67 -0.95 0.86
N LYS A 432 19.84 -2.01 1.65
CA LYS A 432 19.78 -3.41 1.22
C LYS A 432 18.38 -3.75 0.71
N TYR A 433 17.34 -3.46 1.50
CA TYR A 433 15.95 -3.80 1.19
C TYR A 433 15.21 -2.74 0.38
N GLY A 434 15.79 -1.55 0.19
CA GLY A 434 15.21 -0.51 -0.67
C GLY A 434 13.95 0.12 -0.09
N CYS A 435 13.84 0.24 1.24
CA CYS A 435 12.63 0.75 1.91
C CYS A 435 12.22 2.15 1.41
N TYR A 436 13.20 2.96 0.96
CA TYR A 436 12.98 4.28 0.37
C TYR A 436 12.23 4.27 -0.97
N GLY A 437 12.12 3.12 -1.63
CA GLY A 437 11.30 2.96 -2.83
C GLY A 437 9.81 3.08 -2.50
N CYS A 438 9.43 2.64 -1.30
CA CYS A 438 8.05 2.74 -0.80
C CYS A 438 7.84 3.92 0.14
N HIS A 439 8.86 4.35 0.90
CA HIS A 439 8.73 5.36 1.95
C HIS A 439 9.58 6.61 1.68
N ASP A 440 9.10 7.77 2.11
CA ASP A 440 9.98 8.94 2.30
C ASP A 440 10.75 8.78 3.62
N ILE A 441 12.08 8.74 3.53
CA ILE A 441 12.99 8.46 4.65
C ILE A 441 14.11 9.51 4.58
N PRO A 442 14.33 10.29 5.66
CA PRO A 442 15.43 11.25 5.71
C PRO A 442 16.78 10.56 5.42
N GLY A 443 17.62 11.18 4.59
CA GLY A 443 18.92 10.63 4.19
C GLY A 443 18.88 9.62 3.02
N PHE A 444 17.72 9.44 2.40
CA PHE A 444 17.49 8.60 1.21
C PHE A 444 16.72 9.32 0.08
N GLU A 445 16.65 10.65 0.09
CA GLU A 445 15.92 11.45 -0.91
C GLU A 445 16.45 11.24 -2.34
N ASP A 446 17.74 10.98 -2.47
CA ASP A 446 18.48 10.78 -3.72
C ASP A 446 18.69 9.31 -4.10
N ALA A 447 18.12 8.39 -3.33
CA ALA A 447 18.28 6.96 -3.53
C ALA A 447 17.53 6.47 -4.78
N LYS A 448 18.13 5.51 -5.50
CA LYS A 448 17.59 4.94 -6.74
C LYS A 448 16.94 3.58 -6.50
N PRO A 449 15.92 3.19 -7.29
CA PRO A 449 15.30 1.86 -7.19
C PRO A 449 16.30 0.70 -7.21
N ILE A 450 15.99 -0.36 -6.46
CA ILE A 450 16.91 -1.50 -6.23
C ILE A 450 16.63 -2.74 -7.09
N GLY A 451 15.44 -2.83 -7.65
CA GLY A 451 14.95 -3.97 -8.41
C GLY A 451 15.39 -3.93 -9.86
N THR A 452 15.27 -5.07 -10.54
CA THR A 452 15.44 -5.11 -12.01
C THR A 452 14.39 -4.22 -12.68
N GLY A 453 14.76 -3.51 -13.74
CA GLY A 453 13.76 -2.90 -14.63
C GLY A 453 12.81 -3.96 -15.17
N LEU A 454 11.54 -3.60 -15.34
CA LEU A 454 10.47 -4.50 -15.80
C LEU A 454 9.90 -4.13 -17.17
N ALA A 455 10.29 -2.98 -17.75
CA ALA A 455 9.71 -2.44 -18.98
C ALA A 455 9.73 -3.41 -20.19
N ASP A 456 10.71 -4.32 -20.26
CA ASP A 456 10.88 -5.31 -21.33
C ASP A 456 10.73 -6.77 -20.86
N TRP A 457 10.24 -6.99 -19.64
CA TRP A 457 10.30 -8.28 -18.96
C TRP A 457 9.58 -9.41 -19.70
N GLY A 458 8.45 -9.13 -20.33
CA GLY A 458 7.66 -10.08 -21.12
C GLY A 458 8.39 -10.69 -22.32
N ARG A 459 9.52 -10.09 -22.75
CA ARG A 459 10.41 -10.62 -23.80
C ARG A 459 11.70 -11.23 -23.26
N LYS A 460 11.90 -11.23 -21.94
CA LYS A 460 13.10 -11.78 -21.34
C LYS A 460 13.24 -13.25 -21.74
N ASP A 461 14.39 -13.56 -22.35
CA ASP A 461 14.74 -14.92 -22.72
C ASP A 461 14.86 -15.76 -21.44
N PRO A 462 14.19 -16.92 -21.33
CA PRO A 462 14.31 -17.78 -20.16
C PRO A 462 15.74 -18.17 -19.81
N ALA A 463 16.67 -18.22 -20.77
CA ALA A 463 18.09 -18.48 -20.51
C ALA A 463 18.79 -17.37 -19.69
N LYS A 464 18.16 -16.19 -19.57
CA LYS A 464 18.62 -15.07 -18.72
C LYS A 464 17.99 -15.09 -17.33
N LEU A 465 17.24 -16.13 -16.99
CA LEU A 465 16.64 -16.33 -15.67
C LEU A 465 17.43 -17.39 -14.92
N ALA A 466 17.78 -17.07 -13.67
CA ALA A 466 18.47 -18.00 -12.79
C ALA A 466 17.43 -18.83 -12.03
N PHE A 467 17.10 -20.02 -12.54
CA PHE A 467 16.19 -20.96 -11.86
C PHE A 467 16.84 -21.64 -10.64
N GLU A 468 18.17 -21.61 -10.55
CA GLU A 468 18.92 -22.18 -9.43
C GLU A 468 18.45 -23.61 -9.08
N HIS A 469 18.20 -23.91 -7.81
CA HIS A 469 17.72 -25.23 -7.34
C HIS A 469 16.21 -25.21 -7.01
N VAL A 470 15.44 -24.33 -7.65
CA VAL A 470 14.02 -24.13 -7.32
C VAL A 470 13.17 -25.40 -7.49
N THR A 471 13.51 -26.28 -8.44
CA THR A 471 12.80 -27.55 -8.64
C THR A 471 13.08 -28.53 -7.50
N HIS A 472 14.30 -28.52 -6.94
CA HIS A 472 14.65 -29.35 -5.79
C HIS A 472 13.92 -28.87 -4.53
N TYR A 473 13.85 -27.55 -4.36
CA TYR A 473 13.07 -26.92 -3.30
C TYR A 473 11.59 -27.37 -3.31
N LEU A 474 10.93 -27.37 -4.47
CA LEU A 474 9.54 -27.81 -4.57
C LEU A 474 9.35 -29.29 -4.21
N HIS A 475 10.22 -30.17 -4.71
CA HIS A 475 10.17 -31.59 -4.35
C HIS A 475 10.39 -31.83 -2.85
N HIS A 476 11.34 -31.12 -2.24
CA HIS A 476 11.61 -31.20 -0.81
C HIS A 476 10.39 -30.76 0.02
N MET A 477 9.68 -29.72 -0.42
CA MET A 477 8.44 -29.28 0.24
C MET A 477 7.33 -30.33 0.13
N ASP A 478 7.16 -30.98 -1.02
CA ASP A 478 6.16 -32.04 -1.22
C ASP A 478 6.45 -33.28 -0.37
N GLU A 479 7.73 -33.63 -0.17
CA GLU A 479 8.14 -34.76 0.68
C GLU A 479 7.80 -34.52 2.16
N HIS A 480 8.03 -33.32 2.68
CA HIS A 480 7.58 -32.91 4.02
C HIS A 480 6.06 -32.71 4.14
N HIS A 481 5.32 -32.81 3.02
CA HIS A 481 3.85 -32.84 3.00
C HIS A 481 3.28 -34.27 2.89
N GLY A 482 4.14 -35.29 2.72
CA GLY A 482 3.77 -36.68 2.46
C GLY A 482 3.51 -37.60 3.67
N ASP A 483 3.77 -37.17 4.91
CA ASP A 483 3.58 -38.00 6.13
C ASP A 483 2.10 -38.14 6.58
N GLY A 484 1.19 -38.19 5.61
CA GLY A 484 -0.24 -38.48 5.80
C GLY A 484 -0.75 -39.70 5.01
N HIS A 485 0.11 -40.41 4.29
CA HIS A 485 -0.29 -41.62 3.57
C HIS A 485 0.64 -42.79 3.88
N ALA A 486 0.07 -43.78 4.56
CA ALA A 486 0.65 -45.07 4.85
C ALA A 486 1.31 -45.66 3.59
N SER A 487 2.63 -45.80 3.63
CA SER A 487 3.33 -46.71 2.74
C SER A 487 3.18 -48.12 3.31
N ASP A 488 2.35 -48.93 2.64
CA ASP A 488 2.38 -50.38 2.74
C ASP A 488 3.78 -50.87 2.35
N SER A 489 4.66 -51.01 3.35
CA SER A 489 5.89 -51.77 3.19
C SER A 489 5.62 -53.21 3.60
N HIS A 490 5.70 -54.09 2.60
CA HIS A 490 5.65 -55.53 2.76
C HIS A 490 6.69 -56.00 3.79
N GLY A 491 6.18 -56.57 4.88
CA GLY A 491 6.96 -57.08 5.99
C GLY A 491 7.86 -58.26 5.61
N HIS A 492 9.07 -58.23 6.16
CA HIS A 492 9.80 -59.44 6.53
C HIS A 492 9.83 -59.49 8.06
N GLY A 493 9.02 -60.39 8.60
CA GLY A 493 8.90 -60.62 10.04
C GLY A 493 10.11 -61.36 10.61
N THR A 494 10.45 -61.00 11.84
CA THR A 494 11.08 -61.90 12.81
C THR A 494 10.38 -61.71 14.15
N ASP A 495 9.82 -62.81 14.63
CA ASP A 495 9.02 -62.98 15.84
C ASP A 495 9.78 -62.66 17.14
N GLY A 496 9.03 -62.40 18.22
CA GLY A 496 9.56 -62.62 19.57
C GLY A 496 8.96 -61.82 20.73
N ASP A 497 7.69 -62.09 21.04
CA ASP A 497 7.06 -62.22 22.37
C ASP A 497 7.36 -61.25 23.54
N GLY A 498 6.26 -60.68 24.07
CA GLY A 498 5.84 -61.02 25.45
C GLY A 498 5.90 -59.90 26.51
N HIS A 499 4.75 -59.27 26.77
CA HIS A 499 4.01 -59.34 28.05
C HIS A 499 3.18 -58.07 28.35
N ALA A 500 1.94 -58.31 28.81
CA ALA A 500 0.90 -57.36 29.14
C ALA A 500 0.86 -57.02 30.65
N HIS A 501 0.40 -55.81 31.00
CA HIS A 501 -0.35 -55.41 32.22
C HIS A 501 -0.87 -53.97 31.97
N ALA A 502 -2.19 -53.69 31.85
CA ALA A 502 -3.26 -53.59 32.86
C ALA A 502 -3.26 -52.27 33.68
N ASP A 503 -4.26 -51.43 33.36
CA ASP A 503 -5.05 -50.44 34.12
C ASP A 503 -4.40 -49.50 35.18
N ASP A 504 -4.58 -48.18 35.02
CA ASP A 504 -5.44 -47.36 35.91
C ASP A 504 -5.52 -45.88 35.49
N ASP A 505 -6.72 -45.30 35.63
CA ASP A 505 -7.09 -43.88 35.50
C ASP A 505 -6.28 -42.96 36.44
N VAL A 506 -5.94 -41.74 36.02
CA VAL A 506 -6.11 -40.48 36.81
C VAL A 506 -5.94 -39.26 35.88
N HIS A 507 -6.97 -38.40 35.88
CA HIS A 507 -6.96 -37.04 35.35
C HIS A 507 -5.94 -36.13 36.06
N GLY A 508 -5.13 -35.42 35.27
CA GLY A 508 -4.42 -34.21 35.68
C GLY A 508 -3.71 -33.58 34.46
N PRO A 509 -3.91 -32.28 34.16
CA PRO A 509 -3.20 -31.65 33.05
C PRO A 509 -1.74 -31.46 33.46
N LEU A 510 -0.86 -32.30 32.90
CA LEU A 510 0.57 -32.08 32.96
C LEU A 510 0.92 -30.95 32.00
N VAL A 511 1.19 -29.80 32.60
CA VAL A 511 1.85 -28.66 31.98
C VAL A 511 3.28 -29.09 31.63
N SER A 512 3.52 -29.50 30.38
CA SER A 512 4.86 -29.50 29.80
C SER A 512 5.12 -28.09 29.27
N HIS A 513 5.96 -27.36 30.02
CA HIS A 513 6.65 -26.19 29.49
C HIS A 513 7.61 -26.68 28.40
N ASP A 514 7.20 -26.58 27.14
CA ASP A 514 8.12 -26.50 26.03
C ASP A 514 8.02 -25.08 25.48
N ALA A 515 8.86 -24.22 26.06
CA ALA A 515 9.03 -22.85 25.61
C ALA A 515 10.09 -22.87 24.52
N GLY A 516 9.68 -22.65 23.26
CA GLY A 516 10.63 -22.24 22.23
C GLY A 516 10.41 -22.77 20.81
N ASP A 517 9.19 -22.82 20.28
CA ASP A 517 9.01 -22.94 18.82
C ASP A 517 7.69 -22.35 18.27
N ASP A 518 7.03 -21.44 19.01
CA ASP A 518 5.85 -20.73 18.51
C ASP A 518 6.26 -19.46 17.75
N VAL A 519 6.81 -19.65 16.55
CA VAL A 519 6.57 -18.66 15.48
C VAL A 519 5.31 -19.14 14.78
N PRO A 520 4.18 -18.40 14.82
CA PRO A 520 3.01 -18.74 14.02
C PRO A 520 3.45 -18.81 12.56
N LEU A 521 3.57 -20.03 12.05
CA LEU A 521 3.76 -20.27 10.62
C LEU A 521 2.61 -19.55 9.92
N LEU A 522 2.95 -18.72 8.93
CA LEU A 522 2.02 -18.27 7.90
C LEU A 522 1.02 -19.40 7.62
N GLU A 523 -0.29 -19.10 7.65
CA GLU A 523 -1.31 -20.03 7.18
C GLU A 523 -0.79 -20.74 5.94
N LYS A 524 -0.75 -22.08 5.99
CA LYS A 524 -0.07 -22.92 5.01
C LYS A 524 -0.53 -22.51 3.61
N GLU A 525 0.33 -21.78 2.89
CA GLU A 525 0.00 -21.28 1.56
C GLU A 525 -0.35 -22.47 0.66
N PRO A 526 -1.40 -22.36 -0.18
CA PRO A 526 -1.79 -23.44 -1.06
C PRO A 526 -0.62 -23.86 -1.95
N ALA A 527 -0.63 -25.14 -2.33
CA ALA A 527 0.35 -25.68 -3.26
C ALA A 527 0.31 -24.88 -4.58
N THR A 528 1.47 -24.76 -5.22
CA THR A 528 1.58 -24.08 -6.52
C THR A 528 0.57 -24.69 -7.51
N PRO A 529 -0.27 -23.90 -8.19
CA PRO A 529 -1.22 -24.44 -9.14
C PRO A 529 -0.51 -25.25 -10.24
N PRO A 530 -1.04 -26.42 -10.66
CA PRO A 530 -0.33 -27.36 -11.55
C PRO A 530 0.15 -26.75 -12.86
N PHE A 531 -0.58 -25.75 -13.38
CA PHE A 531 -0.15 -25.01 -14.56
C PHE A 531 1.18 -24.28 -14.33
N PHE A 532 1.31 -23.53 -13.24
CA PHE A 532 2.51 -22.74 -12.95
C PHE A 532 3.69 -23.62 -12.57
N GLU A 533 3.43 -24.72 -11.85
CA GLU A 533 4.43 -25.73 -11.55
C GLU A 533 5.01 -26.33 -12.84
N HIS A 534 4.15 -26.77 -13.76
CA HIS A 534 4.60 -27.28 -15.06
C HIS A 534 5.39 -26.23 -15.85
N GLN A 535 4.95 -24.96 -15.85
CA GLN A 535 5.70 -23.88 -16.50
C GLN A 535 7.09 -23.67 -15.86
N LEU A 536 7.20 -23.80 -14.54
CA LEU A 536 8.46 -23.66 -13.83
C LEU A 536 9.41 -24.82 -14.14
N MET A 537 8.90 -26.06 -14.11
CA MET A 537 9.66 -27.27 -14.47
C MET A 537 10.14 -27.24 -15.92
N ALA A 538 9.37 -26.62 -16.82
CA ALA A 538 9.75 -26.40 -18.21
C ALA A 538 10.77 -25.25 -18.39
N GLY A 539 11.18 -24.56 -17.32
CA GLY A 539 12.10 -23.43 -17.38
C GLY A 539 11.51 -22.19 -18.04
N ASN A 540 10.18 -22.01 -17.98
CA ASN A 540 9.51 -20.86 -18.59
C ASN A 540 9.44 -19.66 -17.65
N ARG A 541 9.51 -18.45 -18.24
CA ARG A 541 9.35 -17.19 -17.50
C ARG A 541 8.05 -17.11 -16.70
N ILE A 542 6.97 -17.72 -17.19
CA ILE A 542 5.66 -17.73 -16.52
C ILE A 542 5.77 -18.40 -15.14
N GLY A 543 6.31 -19.62 -15.08
CA GLY A 543 6.53 -20.32 -13.81
C GLY A 543 7.52 -19.59 -12.92
N PHE A 544 8.59 -19.03 -13.50
CA PHE A 544 9.56 -18.23 -12.77
C PHE A 544 8.90 -17.05 -12.02
N LEU A 545 8.05 -16.31 -12.71
CA LEU A 545 7.39 -15.12 -12.15
C LEU A 545 6.38 -15.48 -11.08
N TYR A 546 5.57 -16.53 -11.29
CA TYR A 546 4.64 -17.00 -10.28
C TYR A 546 5.37 -17.36 -8.98
N GLN A 547 6.42 -18.18 -9.07
CA GLN A 547 7.22 -18.57 -7.90
C GLN A 547 7.95 -17.37 -7.27
N LYS A 548 8.37 -16.37 -8.06
CA LYS A 548 8.94 -15.13 -7.51
C LYS A 548 7.94 -14.28 -6.74
N LEU A 549 6.66 -14.30 -7.10
CA LEU A 549 5.61 -13.59 -6.38
C LEU A 549 5.14 -14.37 -5.13
N ARG A 550 5.09 -15.69 -5.21
CA ARG A 550 4.70 -16.59 -4.11
C ARG A 550 5.77 -16.67 -3.02
N GLU A 551 7.00 -17.04 -3.40
CA GLU A 551 8.13 -17.24 -2.48
C GLU A 551 9.45 -16.72 -3.09
N PRO A 552 9.67 -15.39 -3.09
CA PRO A 552 10.75 -14.75 -3.83
C PRO A 552 12.16 -15.27 -3.50
N ARG A 553 12.39 -15.66 -2.24
CA ARG A 553 13.68 -16.13 -1.73
C ARG A 553 13.94 -17.63 -1.92
N SER A 554 12.96 -18.41 -2.35
CA SER A 554 13.12 -19.86 -2.64
C SER A 554 14.27 -20.18 -3.62
N TYR A 555 14.63 -19.23 -4.49
CA TYR A 555 15.75 -19.38 -5.43
C TYR A 555 17.14 -19.36 -4.76
N ASP A 556 17.24 -19.02 -3.48
CA ASP A 556 18.47 -19.16 -2.69
C ASP A 556 18.62 -20.53 -2.02
N TYR A 557 17.64 -21.44 -2.16
CA TYR A 557 17.71 -22.80 -1.64
C TYR A 557 19.01 -23.50 -2.09
N GLU A 558 19.77 -24.04 -1.14
CA GLU A 558 21.09 -24.68 -1.35
C GLU A 558 22.16 -23.79 -2.05
N LYS A 559 21.95 -22.47 -2.13
CA LYS A 559 22.91 -21.54 -2.73
C LYS A 559 23.64 -20.68 -1.71
N THR A 560 23.20 -20.68 -0.46
CA THR A 560 23.75 -19.80 0.57
C THR A 560 25.12 -20.22 1.10
N GLU A 561 25.57 -21.45 0.83
CA GLU A 561 26.94 -21.89 1.18
C GLU A 561 28.04 -21.05 0.51
N ASN A 562 27.73 -20.49 -0.67
CA ASN A 562 28.66 -19.67 -1.46
C ASN A 562 28.29 -18.18 -1.48
N LYS A 563 27.35 -17.74 -0.62
CA LYS A 563 26.88 -16.35 -0.54
C LYS A 563 27.05 -15.82 0.87
N ARG A 564 27.59 -14.61 1.00
CA ARG A 564 27.56 -13.85 2.25
C ARG A 564 26.13 -13.51 2.62
N TYR A 565 25.89 -13.13 3.87
CA TYR A 565 24.54 -12.80 4.35
C TYR A 565 23.92 -11.67 3.52
N ASN A 566 24.73 -10.66 3.18
CA ASN A 566 24.29 -9.49 2.41
C ASN A 566 24.18 -9.72 0.89
N GLU A 567 24.55 -10.88 0.38
CA GLU A 567 24.44 -11.25 -1.04
C GLU A 567 23.17 -12.06 -1.36
N ARG A 568 22.40 -12.41 -0.32
CA ARG A 568 21.13 -13.15 -0.44
C ARG A 568 20.04 -12.30 -1.10
N LEU A 569 19.04 -12.98 -1.67
CA LEU A 569 17.90 -12.37 -2.31
C LEU A 569 17.08 -11.53 -1.33
N ARG A 570 16.70 -10.34 -1.78
CA ARG A 570 16.13 -9.27 -0.96
C ARG A 570 14.68 -8.92 -1.26
N MET A 571 14.08 -9.51 -2.30
CA MET A 571 12.68 -9.25 -2.63
C MET A 571 11.79 -9.72 -1.47
N PRO A 572 10.94 -8.84 -0.91
CA PRO A 572 10.06 -9.21 0.21
C PRO A 572 8.88 -10.03 -0.30
N GLN A 573 8.20 -10.70 0.63
CA GLN A 573 6.98 -11.44 0.31
C GLN A 573 5.78 -10.48 0.37
N PHE A 574 5.14 -10.27 -0.77
CA PHE A 574 3.89 -9.53 -0.85
C PHE A 574 2.73 -10.45 -0.49
N PRO A 575 1.70 -9.95 0.23
CA PRO A 575 0.58 -10.77 0.68
C PRO A 575 -0.47 -10.92 -0.42
N PHE A 576 -0.03 -11.32 -1.63
CA PHE A 576 -0.92 -11.53 -2.76
C PHE A 576 -1.63 -12.87 -2.65
N ASP A 577 -2.91 -12.92 -3.00
CA ASP A 577 -3.58 -14.18 -3.32
C ASP A 577 -3.24 -14.67 -4.75
N ASP A 578 -3.76 -15.83 -5.15
CA ASP A 578 -3.47 -16.40 -6.46
C ASP A 578 -4.03 -15.58 -7.64
N ALA A 579 -5.18 -14.93 -7.47
CA ALA A 579 -5.79 -14.09 -8.49
C ALA A 579 -4.99 -12.80 -8.68
N GLU A 580 -4.53 -12.18 -7.59
CA GLU A 580 -3.64 -11.03 -7.59
C GLU A 580 -2.29 -11.38 -8.23
N ARG A 581 -1.70 -12.54 -7.91
CA ARG A 581 -0.48 -13.02 -8.57
C ARG A 581 -0.67 -13.15 -10.06
N GLU A 582 -1.74 -13.80 -10.52
CA GLU A 582 -2.04 -13.93 -11.94
C GLU A 582 -2.23 -12.56 -12.62
N ALA A 583 -2.89 -11.62 -11.95
CA ALA A 583 -3.10 -10.27 -12.47
C ALA A 583 -1.79 -9.50 -12.60
N VAL A 584 -0.96 -9.49 -11.56
CA VAL A 584 0.39 -8.88 -11.56
C VAL A 584 1.24 -9.50 -12.67
N MET A 585 1.22 -10.84 -12.80
CA MET A 585 1.91 -11.54 -13.87
C MET A 585 1.43 -11.13 -15.25
N THR A 586 0.13 -11.02 -15.45
CA THR A 586 -0.50 -10.61 -16.71
C THR A 586 -0.02 -9.23 -17.13
N PHE A 587 0.07 -8.29 -16.18
CA PHE A 587 0.64 -6.97 -16.43
C PHE A 587 2.12 -7.03 -16.80
N VAL A 588 2.95 -7.70 -15.99
CA VAL A 588 4.40 -7.76 -16.19
C VAL A 588 4.76 -8.49 -17.49
N LEU A 589 4.05 -9.57 -17.85
CA LEU A 589 4.20 -10.25 -19.14
C LEU A 589 3.78 -9.38 -20.33
N GLY A 590 2.91 -8.39 -20.11
CA GLY A 590 2.51 -7.39 -21.10
C GLY A 590 3.57 -6.31 -21.36
N LEU A 591 4.56 -6.15 -20.48
CA LEU A 591 5.67 -5.20 -20.60
C LEU A 591 6.77 -5.79 -21.49
N VAL A 592 6.91 -5.26 -22.69
CA VAL A 592 7.73 -5.84 -23.76
C VAL A 592 8.64 -4.82 -24.46
N ALA A 593 8.55 -3.55 -24.07
CA ALA A 593 9.32 -2.42 -24.61
C ALA A 593 9.45 -2.37 -26.16
N GLU A 594 8.42 -2.77 -26.91
CA GLU A 594 8.42 -2.68 -28.38
C GLU A 594 7.34 -1.71 -28.87
N PRO A 595 7.66 -0.85 -29.85
CA PRO A 595 6.66 0.03 -30.43
C PRO A 595 5.59 -0.79 -31.18
N PRO A 596 4.29 -0.55 -30.93
CA PRO A 596 3.24 -1.10 -31.77
C PRO A 596 3.32 -0.49 -33.18
N SER A 597 2.68 -1.15 -34.15
CA SER A 597 2.44 -0.51 -35.45
C SER A 597 1.58 0.75 -35.25
N PRO A 598 1.92 1.90 -35.88
CA PRO A 598 1.20 3.17 -35.65
C PRO A 598 -0.32 3.07 -35.83
N LYS A 599 -0.81 2.21 -36.74
CA LYS A 599 -2.24 1.98 -36.97
C LYS A 599 -3.01 1.37 -35.79
N TYR A 600 -2.31 0.77 -34.83
CA TYR A 600 -2.91 0.17 -33.63
C TYR A 600 -2.76 1.05 -32.39
N VAL A 601 -1.98 2.14 -32.48
CA VAL A 601 -1.81 3.08 -31.36
C VAL A 601 -3.13 3.79 -31.11
N TYR A 602 -3.65 3.65 -29.90
CA TYR A 602 -4.84 4.35 -29.48
C TYR A 602 -4.61 5.87 -29.57
N SER A 603 -5.47 6.55 -30.33
CA SER A 603 -5.39 7.98 -30.58
C SER A 603 -6.74 8.58 -30.16
N PRO A 604 -6.90 8.96 -28.88
CA PRO A 604 -8.14 9.53 -28.40
C PRO A 604 -8.40 10.88 -29.07
N SER A 605 -9.67 11.23 -29.26
CA SER A 605 -10.09 12.62 -29.50
C SER A 605 -9.71 13.51 -28.31
N GLU A 606 -9.68 14.84 -28.51
CA GLU A 606 -9.37 15.79 -27.43
C GLU A 606 -10.29 15.62 -26.21
N ARG A 607 -11.57 15.31 -26.46
CA ARG A 607 -12.55 15.03 -25.39
C ARG A 607 -12.24 13.74 -24.65
N GLU A 608 -11.95 12.65 -25.37
CA GLU A 608 -11.60 11.36 -24.74
C GLU A 608 -10.31 11.48 -23.91
N GLU A 609 -9.31 12.20 -24.42
CA GLU A 609 -8.06 12.44 -23.68
C GLU A 609 -8.31 13.21 -22.38
N ALA A 610 -9.14 14.25 -22.41
CA ALA A 610 -9.54 14.99 -21.21
C ALA A 610 -10.28 14.10 -20.20
N LEU A 611 -11.18 13.22 -20.66
CA LEU A 611 -11.90 12.28 -19.80
C LEU A 611 -10.96 11.25 -19.16
N ILE A 612 -10.02 10.69 -19.93
CA ILE A 612 -9.01 9.74 -19.41
C ILE A 612 -8.16 10.42 -18.34
N LYS A 613 -7.66 11.64 -18.59
CA LYS A 613 -6.90 12.41 -17.60
C LYS A 613 -7.71 12.71 -16.34
N GLY A 614 -8.98 13.08 -16.50
CA GLY A 614 -9.89 13.30 -15.38
C GLY A 614 -10.09 12.03 -14.54
N ARG A 615 -10.23 10.87 -15.19
CA ARG A 615 -10.39 9.59 -14.50
C ARG A 615 -9.18 9.20 -13.66
N VAL A 616 -7.96 9.42 -14.17
CA VAL A 616 -6.73 9.21 -13.39
C VAL A 616 -6.76 9.99 -12.07
N VAL A 617 -7.28 11.22 -12.09
CA VAL A 617 -7.42 12.05 -10.88
C VAL A 617 -8.50 11.48 -9.95
N LEU A 618 -9.69 11.14 -10.49
CA LEU A 618 -10.78 10.56 -9.70
C LEU A 618 -10.37 9.26 -9.01
N GLU A 619 -9.62 8.41 -9.68
CA GLU A 619 -9.12 7.15 -9.16
C GLU A 619 -7.98 7.36 -8.14
N LYS A 620 -7.08 8.33 -8.38
CA LYS A 620 -5.98 8.67 -7.45
C LYS A 620 -6.51 9.08 -6.08
N TYR A 621 -7.57 9.88 -6.04
CA TYR A 621 -8.17 10.39 -4.80
C TYR A 621 -9.41 9.61 -4.34
N ASN A 622 -9.71 8.47 -4.97
CA ASN A 622 -10.89 7.65 -4.67
C ASN A 622 -12.21 8.46 -4.62
N CYS A 623 -12.39 9.42 -5.53
CA CYS A 623 -13.57 10.29 -5.53
C CYS A 623 -14.88 9.50 -5.66
N GLY A 624 -14.83 8.38 -6.41
CA GLY A 624 -15.97 7.48 -6.58
C GLY A 624 -16.38 6.69 -5.34
N GLY A 625 -15.52 6.64 -4.30
CA GLY A 625 -15.88 6.01 -3.03
C GLY A 625 -16.92 6.82 -2.25
N CYS A 626 -16.91 8.16 -2.39
CA CYS A 626 -17.85 9.06 -1.70
C CYS A 626 -18.91 9.65 -2.63
N HIS A 627 -18.60 9.80 -3.92
CA HIS A 627 -19.49 10.43 -4.90
C HIS A 627 -19.97 9.44 -5.94
N VAL A 628 -21.25 9.52 -6.29
CA VAL A 628 -21.80 8.84 -7.46
C VAL A 628 -21.29 9.56 -8.72
N LEU A 629 -20.34 8.95 -9.43
CA LEU A 629 -19.69 9.53 -10.62
C LEU A 629 -20.44 9.24 -11.93
N ASP A 630 -21.19 8.15 -11.98
CA ASP A 630 -22.11 7.80 -13.07
C ASP A 630 -23.34 7.11 -12.46
N ALA A 631 -24.47 7.18 -13.13
CA ALA A 631 -25.66 6.45 -12.72
C ALA A 631 -25.43 4.94 -12.92
N GLU A 632 -26.05 4.11 -12.08
CA GLU A 632 -25.96 2.67 -12.25
C GLU A 632 -26.49 2.27 -13.62
N ARG A 633 -25.76 1.35 -14.26
CA ARG A 633 -26.07 0.82 -15.57
C ARG A 633 -26.74 -0.54 -15.41
N TRP A 634 -27.95 -0.67 -15.93
CA TRP A 634 -28.71 -1.91 -15.93
C TRP A 634 -28.95 -2.39 -17.36
N ASP A 635 -28.35 -3.51 -17.74
CA ASP A 635 -28.59 -4.14 -19.03
C ASP A 635 -29.71 -5.17 -18.89
N ILE A 636 -30.86 -4.86 -19.48
CA ILE A 636 -32.10 -5.65 -19.32
C ILE A 636 -32.51 -6.32 -20.63
N ALA A 637 -33.09 -7.51 -20.51
CA ALA A 637 -33.74 -8.23 -21.58
C ALA A 637 -35.22 -8.42 -21.24
N TYR A 638 -36.12 -7.97 -22.11
CA TYR A 638 -37.56 -7.96 -21.85
C TYR A 638 -38.36 -8.29 -23.10
N SER A 639 -39.61 -8.71 -22.91
CA SER A 639 -40.53 -8.96 -24.03
C SER A 639 -40.90 -7.62 -24.69
N PRO A 640 -41.08 -7.57 -26.02
CA PRO A 640 -41.64 -6.38 -26.67
C PRO A 640 -42.93 -5.91 -25.99
N ASP A 641 -43.16 -4.60 -26.00
CA ASP A 641 -44.28 -3.89 -25.39
C ASP A 641 -44.39 -3.94 -23.86
N TYR A 642 -43.42 -4.56 -23.14
CA TYR A 642 -43.48 -4.73 -21.68
C TYR A 642 -43.70 -3.43 -20.90
N PHE A 643 -42.93 -2.38 -21.20
CA PHE A 643 -42.96 -1.12 -20.43
C PHE A 643 -44.05 -0.12 -20.89
N GLY A 644 -44.81 -0.43 -21.95
CA GLY A 644 -45.88 0.42 -22.50
C GLY A 644 -45.46 1.84 -22.94
N PRO A 645 -46.34 2.65 -23.57
CA PRO A 645 -45.98 4.02 -23.93
C PRO A 645 -45.98 4.97 -22.72
N GLN A 646 -44.85 5.64 -22.45
CA GLN A 646 -44.75 6.70 -21.45
C GLN A 646 -45.44 8.00 -21.88
N ARG A 647 -45.98 8.75 -20.91
CA ARG A 647 -46.49 10.11 -21.16
C ARG A 647 -45.31 11.06 -21.33
N MET A 648 -45.11 11.57 -22.54
CA MET A 648 -44.15 12.65 -22.76
C MET A 648 -44.67 13.96 -22.14
N ASN A 649 -43.97 14.49 -21.15
CA ASN A 649 -44.22 15.84 -20.67
C ASN A 649 -43.82 16.87 -21.75
N PRO A 650 -44.59 17.94 -21.97
CA PRO A 650 -44.24 18.96 -22.95
C PRO A 650 -42.88 19.58 -22.59
N THR A 651 -41.84 19.25 -23.36
CA THR A 651 -40.49 19.80 -23.19
C THR A 651 -40.13 20.66 -24.40
N TYR A 652 -39.28 21.67 -24.21
CA TYR A 652 -38.79 22.46 -25.33
C TYR A 652 -37.94 21.57 -26.26
N PRO A 653 -38.00 21.74 -27.60
CA PRO A 653 -37.29 20.88 -28.54
C PRO A 653 -35.77 20.80 -28.32
N PHE A 654 -35.15 21.85 -27.75
CA PHE A 654 -33.71 21.85 -27.43
C PHE A 654 -33.36 21.12 -26.13
N VAL A 655 -34.35 20.76 -25.32
CA VAL A 655 -34.22 19.97 -24.08
C VAL A 655 -34.65 18.51 -24.32
N ALA A 656 -35.39 18.25 -25.40
CA ALA A 656 -35.80 16.91 -25.77
C ALA A 656 -34.55 16.04 -26.07
N PRO A 657 -34.44 14.84 -25.47
CA PRO A 657 -33.34 13.92 -25.74
C PRO A 657 -33.26 13.59 -27.22
N GLN A 658 -32.04 13.63 -27.74
CA GLN A 658 -31.77 13.35 -29.14
C GLN A 658 -31.21 11.93 -29.25
N PHE A 659 -32.02 11.02 -29.78
CA PHE A 659 -31.59 9.68 -30.17
C PHE A 659 -31.50 9.59 -31.69
N SER A 660 -30.46 8.94 -32.19
CA SER A 660 -30.31 8.66 -33.61
C SER A 660 -31.36 7.64 -34.08
N LEU A 661 -31.68 7.67 -35.38
CA LEU A 661 -32.55 6.65 -35.98
C LEU A 661 -31.97 5.24 -35.81
N GLU A 662 -30.65 5.11 -35.79
CA GLU A 662 -29.96 3.84 -35.52
C GLU A 662 -30.22 3.35 -34.10
N GLN A 663 -30.16 4.22 -33.08
CA GLN A 663 -30.48 3.85 -31.70
C GLN A 663 -31.95 3.43 -31.54
N LEU A 664 -32.88 4.14 -32.19
CA LEU A 664 -34.31 3.80 -32.17
C LEU A 664 -34.61 2.48 -32.88
N THR A 665 -33.90 2.16 -33.95
CA THR A 665 -34.10 0.90 -34.70
C THR A 665 -33.42 -0.28 -34.01
N ASN A 666 -32.26 -0.06 -33.40
CA ASN A 666 -31.55 -1.10 -32.65
C ASN A 666 -32.31 -1.53 -31.38
N SER A 667 -33.06 -0.64 -30.72
CA SER A 667 -33.87 -1.01 -29.55
C SER A 667 -35.07 -1.91 -29.88
N LEU A 668 -35.43 -2.05 -31.16
CA LEU A 668 -36.48 -2.95 -31.65
C LEU A 668 -35.95 -4.36 -32.02
N VAL A 669 -34.62 -4.56 -32.01
CA VAL A 669 -34.02 -5.82 -32.44
C VAL A 669 -34.18 -6.88 -31.35
N THR A 670 -34.83 -7.98 -31.70
CA THR A 670 -35.02 -9.12 -30.79
C THR A 670 -33.87 -10.10 -30.85
N ASN A 671 -33.53 -10.69 -29.69
CA ASN A 671 -32.61 -11.80 -29.60
C ASN A 671 -33.28 -13.12 -30.03
N ARG A 672 -32.54 -14.24 -29.97
CA ARG A 672 -33.07 -15.57 -30.36
C ARG A 672 -34.25 -16.05 -29.51
N GLN A 673 -34.45 -15.48 -28.33
CA GLN A 673 -35.56 -15.79 -27.43
C GLN A 673 -36.78 -14.88 -27.66
N GLY A 674 -36.67 -13.92 -28.58
CA GLY A 674 -37.74 -12.96 -28.88
C GLY A 674 -37.74 -11.70 -28.01
N ASN A 675 -36.74 -11.54 -27.12
CA ASN A 675 -36.64 -10.40 -26.22
C ASN A 675 -35.86 -9.24 -26.86
N VAL A 676 -36.29 -8.01 -26.62
CA VAL A 676 -35.51 -6.79 -26.90
C VAL A 676 -34.56 -6.51 -25.74
N HIS A 677 -33.52 -5.72 -26.01
CA HIS A 677 -32.49 -5.34 -25.05
C HIS A 677 -32.43 -3.84 -24.90
N ALA A 678 -32.23 -3.36 -23.68
CA ALA A 678 -31.96 -1.96 -23.42
C ALA A 678 -30.99 -1.79 -22.25
N THR A 679 -30.32 -0.63 -22.25
CA THR A 679 -29.50 -0.18 -21.14
C THR A 679 -30.23 0.94 -20.42
N LEU A 680 -30.55 0.74 -19.15
CA LEU A 680 -31.07 1.78 -18.26
C LEU A 680 -29.91 2.43 -17.51
N ARG A 681 -30.03 3.73 -17.24
CA ARG A 681 -29.09 4.48 -16.42
C ARG A 681 -29.86 5.26 -15.37
N GLY A 682 -29.74 4.84 -14.13
CA GLY A 682 -30.60 5.32 -13.05
C GLY A 682 -30.24 4.70 -11.72
N LEU A 683 -31.17 4.77 -10.78
CA LEU A 683 -31.05 4.15 -9.46
C LEU A 683 -32.40 3.53 -9.10
N PRO A 684 -32.42 2.44 -8.31
CA PRO A 684 -33.64 1.99 -7.67
C PRO A 684 -34.28 3.14 -6.88
N GLY A 685 -35.61 3.23 -6.88
CA GLY A 685 -36.31 4.08 -5.92
C GLY A 685 -35.98 3.60 -4.51
N ILE A 686 -35.59 4.51 -3.61
CA ILE A 686 -35.18 4.15 -2.24
C ILE A 686 -36.30 4.55 -1.27
N GLY A 687 -36.69 3.61 -0.40
CA GLY A 687 -37.68 3.83 0.65
C GLY A 687 -37.12 4.56 1.87
N ASP A 688 -37.99 4.86 2.84
CA ASP A 688 -37.60 5.52 4.09
C ASP A 688 -36.63 4.67 4.94
N ASP A 689 -36.57 3.36 4.69
CA ASP A 689 -35.66 2.40 5.30
C ASP A 689 -34.27 2.35 4.63
N GLY A 690 -34.07 3.12 3.56
CA GLY A 690 -32.82 3.14 2.80
C GLY A 690 -32.65 1.95 1.84
N LEU A 691 -33.67 1.10 1.68
CA LEU A 691 -33.65 -0.05 0.76
C LEU A 691 -34.40 0.25 -0.54
N PRO A 692 -34.11 -0.49 -1.63
CA PRO A 692 -34.90 -0.41 -2.86
C PRO A 692 -36.39 -0.66 -2.60
N ILE A 693 -37.25 0.21 -3.14
CA ILE A 693 -38.69 0.06 -3.12
C ILE A 693 -39.06 -1.11 -4.03
N VAL A 694 -39.56 -2.18 -3.41
CA VAL A 694 -40.12 -3.35 -4.07
C VAL A 694 -41.63 -3.31 -3.90
N ASN A 695 -42.37 -3.53 -4.99
CA ASN A 695 -43.82 -3.59 -4.99
C ASN A 695 -44.28 -5.00 -5.38
N ASP A 696 -45.40 -5.45 -4.82
CA ASP A 696 -46.05 -6.70 -5.25
C ASP A 696 -46.89 -6.50 -6.53
N GLU A 697 -47.56 -7.57 -6.99
CA GLU A 697 -48.45 -7.53 -8.16
C GLU A 697 -49.64 -6.54 -8.01
N GLU A 698 -49.96 -6.12 -6.78
CA GLU A 698 -51.03 -5.18 -6.48
C GLU A 698 -50.53 -3.72 -6.44
N GLY A 699 -49.20 -3.53 -6.52
CA GLY A 699 -48.52 -2.24 -6.50
C GLY A 699 -48.25 -1.71 -5.09
N ASP A 700 -48.45 -2.53 -4.06
CA ASP A 700 -48.18 -2.17 -2.68
C ASP A 700 -46.71 -2.43 -2.34
N SER A 701 -46.07 -1.48 -1.65
CA SER A 701 -44.67 -1.62 -1.25
C SER A 701 -44.53 -2.72 -0.20
N VAL A 702 -43.66 -3.68 -0.48
CA VAL A 702 -43.36 -4.82 0.39
C VAL A 702 -41.95 -4.70 0.95
N THR A 703 -41.81 -4.99 2.25
CA THR A 703 -40.50 -5.09 2.90
C THR A 703 -40.12 -6.56 3.08
N ALA A 704 -38.86 -6.86 2.76
CA ALA A 704 -38.29 -8.17 3.08
C ALA A 704 -38.28 -8.33 4.60
N SER A 705 -38.88 -9.40 5.14
CA SER A 705 -38.93 -9.63 6.59
C SER A 705 -37.83 -10.61 7.02
N GLY A 706 -36.82 -10.09 7.71
CA GLY A 706 -35.67 -10.85 8.23
C GLY A 706 -34.40 -10.69 7.38
N ASP A 707 -33.26 -11.03 7.99
CA ASP A 707 -31.91 -10.72 7.47
C ASP A 707 -31.53 -11.43 6.14
N ASP A 708 -32.34 -12.42 5.69
CA ASP A 708 -32.12 -13.24 4.49
C ASP A 708 -33.35 -13.35 3.57
N ALA A 709 -34.34 -12.46 3.70
CA ALA A 709 -35.58 -12.56 2.91
C ALA A 709 -35.35 -12.21 1.43
N THR A 710 -35.39 -13.22 0.57
CA THR A 710 -35.35 -13.09 -0.90
C THR A 710 -36.76 -12.97 -1.46
N PHE A 711 -36.96 -12.01 -2.37
CA PHE A 711 -38.22 -11.91 -3.14
C PHE A 711 -38.24 -12.96 -4.25
N ASP A 712 -39.42 -13.51 -4.59
CA ASP A 712 -39.59 -14.24 -5.85
C ASP A 712 -39.65 -13.20 -6.97
N PRO A 713 -38.64 -13.11 -7.86
CA PRO A 713 -38.61 -12.10 -8.90
C PRO A 713 -39.75 -12.23 -9.92
N ALA A 714 -40.49 -13.34 -9.92
CA ALA A 714 -41.69 -13.49 -10.75
C ALA A 714 -42.92 -12.76 -10.20
N THR A 715 -42.93 -12.33 -8.94
CA THR A 715 -44.11 -11.80 -8.23
C THR A 715 -43.91 -10.38 -7.71
N VAL A 716 -42.81 -9.71 -8.06
CA VAL A 716 -42.49 -8.37 -7.58
C VAL A 716 -41.96 -7.47 -8.69
N GLU A 717 -42.15 -6.17 -8.53
CA GLU A 717 -41.62 -5.12 -9.39
C GLU A 717 -40.70 -4.19 -8.59
N TYR A 718 -39.61 -3.74 -9.22
CA TYR A 718 -38.71 -2.74 -8.64
C TYR A 718 -39.05 -1.35 -9.16
N SER A 719 -39.16 -0.38 -8.25
CA SER A 719 -39.19 1.02 -8.66
C SER A 719 -37.80 1.44 -9.15
N PHE A 720 -37.72 2.07 -10.32
CA PHE A 720 -36.46 2.50 -10.91
C PHE A 720 -36.55 3.91 -11.47
N SER A 721 -35.73 4.81 -10.94
CA SER A 721 -35.66 6.20 -11.37
C SER A 721 -34.60 6.37 -12.45
N LEU A 722 -35.01 6.77 -13.65
CA LEU A 722 -34.08 7.10 -14.73
C LEU A 722 -33.35 8.40 -14.43
N LEU A 723 -32.02 8.38 -14.43
CA LEU A 723 -31.18 9.57 -14.34
C LEU A 723 -30.67 10.04 -15.70
N GLN A 724 -30.79 9.19 -16.72
CA GLN A 724 -30.58 9.56 -18.11
C GLN A 724 -31.73 9.04 -18.98
N PRO A 725 -32.12 9.77 -20.04
CA PRO A 725 -33.10 9.28 -20.99
C PRO A 725 -32.63 7.97 -21.62
N THR A 726 -33.57 7.08 -21.92
CA THR A 726 -33.28 5.81 -22.60
C THR A 726 -34.32 5.50 -23.67
N VAL A 727 -34.05 4.50 -24.50
CA VAL A 727 -34.99 4.02 -25.51
C VAL A 727 -35.38 2.59 -25.18
N LEU A 728 -36.67 2.37 -24.92
CA LEU A 728 -37.24 1.05 -24.72
C LEU A 728 -38.23 0.77 -25.85
N ASP A 729 -38.00 -0.32 -26.58
CA ASP A 729 -38.84 -0.78 -27.69
C ASP A 729 -39.28 0.36 -28.65
N GLY A 730 -38.29 1.10 -29.16
CA GLY A 730 -38.51 2.23 -30.07
C GLY A 730 -39.12 3.50 -29.45
N THR A 731 -39.44 3.48 -28.15
CA THR A 731 -40.03 4.61 -27.42
C THR A 731 -39.00 5.30 -26.53
N VAL A 732 -38.97 6.63 -26.54
CA VAL A 732 -38.06 7.41 -25.69
C VAL A 732 -38.66 7.59 -24.29
N TYR A 733 -37.94 7.12 -23.29
CA TYR A 733 -38.22 7.31 -21.88
C TYR A 733 -37.41 8.51 -21.39
N GLN A 734 -38.10 9.52 -20.88
CA GLN A 734 -37.48 10.71 -20.31
C GLN A 734 -37.06 10.45 -18.86
N VAL A 735 -36.17 11.30 -18.35
CA VAL A 735 -36.00 11.44 -16.89
C VAL A 735 -37.32 12.03 -16.34
N SER A 736 -38.11 11.23 -15.62
CA SER A 736 -39.28 11.69 -14.86
C SER A 736 -38.97 11.74 -13.37
N GLU A 737 -39.69 12.60 -12.64
CA GLU A 737 -39.84 12.43 -11.19
C GLU A 737 -40.73 11.20 -10.96
N GLN A 738 -40.06 10.07 -10.67
CA GLN A 738 -40.59 8.73 -10.38
C GLN A 738 -41.16 7.92 -11.56
#